data_AF-A0A2K8UDX8-F1
#
_entry.id   AF-A0A2K8UDX8-F1
#
_cell.length_a   1.000
_cell.length_b   1.000
_cell.length_c   1.000
_cell.angle_alpha   90.00
_cell.angle_beta   90.00
_cell.angle_gamma   90.00
#
_symmetry.space_group_name_H-M   'P 1'
#
loop_
_entity.id
_entity.type
_entity.pdbx_description
1 polymer ?
#
loop_
_entity_poly.entity_id
_entity_poly.type
_entity_poly.pdbx_seq_one_letter_code
_entity_poly.pdbx_strand_id
1 'polypeptide(L)'
;MRARARWIAVASLLPCCAAAGAAEYGPVRPGETLWQVAGRVDAGGDLDRNQIMLALLRANPQAFTPSCNVNAALRVGTRLRVPTAEEIAAVDPAAARQAIADQARDWAGHRRGGRPLDCAVLAAGPSGTVAAQSTPPAADAPPPPTPSKALPSGPAPAPAALCPCPTGAATGVAAGPVGFQGPPVAAGEATPQVPPGPRAPGWFLAVLALGLLAFAFRRPGGGRGAADAASREGTGGPPGPAVLHLVPGLRNLYLLLVLAALAGVLGAAVTVLFREAITGIEALLGGQGSSLVVLALTLSPWERLLLPTFGGLAAGLILQEIGGRLRGRTTTDYMEAVAAGDGWISIRQSLVKGASSLCTVASGGSIGREGAMVQLAAMVASTLGRLACLPRDHLRLLVAAGAAAGLAAAYNAPLAATIFVAEIVLGSIALEHIGPLIVAAVIASVTVHDLLGYAPAYQIPAFHLVSSWELGLYLLLGLIAGHTAPVFLRLLERSTDLFTRLPLPLAGRLTLGGLIVGLVSVYEPQVWGKGYTVVDSVLLAPWAWQALATVLLLKVFTTAVTLGSGGIGGAFTPTLFVGALQGALFGTLVQTVLPVGTAPPSAYAVVGMGAMLAATTQAPLMSILMIIEMTMDYQIVLPLMLSVVIAHYTALRYTGVRPMYAESLLPQPVAVLTSVSAGAPPQ
;
A
#
# COMPACT_ATOMS: atom_id res chain seq x y z
N MET A 1 -5.93 -27.52 -50.98
CA MET A 1 -6.74 -28.49 -50.21
C MET A 1 -6.41 -28.32 -48.73
N ARG A 2 -7.45 -28.04 -47.90
CA ARG A 2 -7.62 -28.27 -46.43
C ARG A 2 -6.41 -28.06 -45.49
N ALA A 3 -6.44 -27.36 -44.37
CA ALA A 3 -7.45 -26.57 -43.66
C ALA A 3 -6.72 -25.72 -42.60
N ARG A 4 -7.11 -24.44 -42.46
CA ARG A 4 -6.86 -23.58 -41.30
C ARG A 4 -8.13 -23.54 -40.46
N ALA A 5 -8.09 -23.88 -39.17
CA ALA A 5 -9.07 -23.46 -38.14
C ALA A 5 -8.58 -23.93 -36.75
N ARG A 6 -8.27 -23.00 -35.85
CA ARG A 6 -9.09 -22.61 -34.66
C ARG A 6 -8.83 -23.47 -33.41
N TRP A 7 -8.14 -22.87 -32.43
CA TRP A 7 -8.39 -23.06 -31.00
C TRP A 7 -8.24 -21.72 -30.27
N ILE A 8 -9.28 -20.89 -30.37
CA ILE A 8 -9.67 -19.87 -29.40
C ILE A 8 -11.16 -20.14 -29.16
N ALA A 9 -11.52 -20.72 -28.02
CA ALA A 9 -12.87 -20.73 -27.45
C ALA A 9 -12.90 -21.54 -26.14
N VAL A 10 -12.57 -20.91 -25.02
CA VAL A 10 -13.19 -21.23 -23.73
C VAL A 10 -13.64 -19.89 -23.12
N ALA A 11 -14.58 -19.26 -23.81
CA ALA A 11 -15.31 -18.07 -23.39
C ALA A 11 -16.75 -18.23 -23.89
N SER A 12 -17.44 -19.27 -23.40
CA SER A 12 -18.84 -19.51 -23.75
C SER A 12 -19.44 -20.61 -22.86
N LEU A 13 -19.62 -20.30 -21.58
CA LEU A 13 -20.66 -20.90 -20.74
C LEU A 13 -21.30 -19.80 -19.89
N LEU A 14 -21.96 -18.88 -20.59
CA LEU A 14 -23.00 -18.01 -20.04
C LEU A 14 -24.28 -18.36 -20.82
N PRO A 15 -25.35 -18.81 -20.16
CA PRO A 15 -26.64 -18.96 -20.84
C PRO A 15 -27.23 -17.57 -21.03
N CYS A 16 -27.25 -17.10 -22.27
CA CYS A 16 -28.18 -16.08 -22.71
C CYS A 16 -29.43 -16.82 -23.20
N CYS A 17 -30.52 -16.74 -22.45
CA CYS A 17 -31.86 -16.95 -22.97
C CYS A 17 -32.75 -15.89 -22.31
N ALA A 18 -33.26 -14.99 -23.14
CA ALA A 18 -34.11 -13.89 -22.76
C ALA A 18 -35.48 -14.38 -22.26
N ALA A 19 -35.89 -13.84 -21.12
CA ALA A 19 -37.29 -13.57 -20.82
C ALA A 19 -37.35 -12.10 -20.36
N ALA A 20 -38.25 -11.31 -20.93
CA ALA A 20 -38.51 -9.95 -20.51
C ALA A 20 -39.02 -9.94 -19.07
N GLY A 21 -38.10 -9.79 -18.12
CA GLY A 21 -38.34 -9.69 -16.69
C GLY A 21 -37.28 -8.75 -16.12
N ALA A 22 -37.69 -7.83 -15.25
CA ALA A 22 -36.82 -6.80 -14.71
C ALA A 22 -35.52 -7.42 -14.15
N ALA A 23 -34.36 -6.96 -14.62
CA ALA A 23 -33.08 -7.40 -14.08
C ALA A 23 -33.03 -7.06 -12.58
N GLU A 24 -32.61 -8.00 -11.74
CA GLU A 24 -32.45 -7.77 -10.30
C GLU A 24 -30.95 -7.68 -9.96
N TYR A 25 -30.59 -6.73 -9.11
CA TYR A 25 -29.26 -6.59 -8.51
C TYR A 25 -29.30 -7.00 -7.05
N GLY A 26 -28.50 -7.99 -6.64
CA GLY A 26 -28.33 -8.32 -5.23
C GLY A 26 -28.01 -9.80 -4.96
N PRO A 27 -27.99 -10.21 -3.67
CA PRO A 27 -28.34 -9.41 -2.49
C PRO A 27 -27.30 -8.32 -2.16
N VAL A 28 -27.77 -7.17 -1.66
CA VAL A 28 -26.92 -6.05 -1.21
C VAL A 28 -26.00 -6.48 -0.06
N ARG A 29 -24.71 -6.20 -0.19
CA ARG A 29 -23.67 -6.56 0.79
C ARG A 29 -23.57 -5.53 1.93
N PRO A 30 -23.09 -5.93 3.13
CA PRO A 30 -22.81 -4.99 4.21
C PRO A 30 -21.86 -3.86 3.76
N GLY A 31 -22.25 -2.60 3.99
CA GLY A 31 -21.43 -1.42 3.65
C GLY A 31 -21.46 -0.99 2.18
N GLU A 32 -22.24 -1.67 1.34
CA GLU A 32 -22.40 -1.32 -0.07
C GLU A 32 -23.21 -0.02 -0.25
N THR A 33 -22.71 0.90 -1.07
CA THR A 33 -23.37 2.20 -1.33
C THR A 33 -24.08 2.20 -2.68
N LEU A 34 -25.11 3.05 -2.83
CA LEU A 34 -25.84 3.18 -4.09
C LEU A 34 -24.92 3.59 -5.26
N TRP A 35 -23.88 4.38 -4.99
CA TRP A 35 -22.89 4.76 -6.00
C TRP A 35 -22.12 3.54 -6.54
N GLN A 36 -21.76 2.59 -5.67
CA GLN A 36 -21.10 1.34 -6.05
C GLN A 36 -22.05 0.43 -6.84
N VAL A 37 -23.31 0.36 -6.43
CA VAL A 37 -24.35 -0.39 -7.16
C VAL A 37 -24.56 0.19 -8.55
N ALA A 38 -24.76 1.51 -8.66
CA ALA A 38 -24.95 2.20 -9.93
C ALA A 38 -23.74 2.06 -10.87
N GLY A 39 -22.53 1.88 -10.33
CA GLY A 39 -21.33 1.60 -11.13
C GLY A 39 -21.22 0.17 -11.65
N ARG A 40 -22.06 -0.76 -11.18
CA ARG A 40 -22.09 -2.18 -11.59
C ARG A 40 -23.34 -2.55 -12.38
N VAL A 41 -24.35 -1.70 -12.35
CA VAL A 41 -25.55 -1.84 -13.16
C VAL A 41 -25.20 -1.48 -14.60
N ASP A 42 -25.15 -2.49 -15.47
CA ASP A 42 -25.01 -2.30 -16.91
C ASP A 42 -26.38 -2.02 -17.52
N ALA A 43 -26.67 -0.74 -17.75
CA ALA A 43 -27.94 -0.29 -18.32
C ALA A 43 -27.90 -0.12 -19.85
N GLY A 44 -26.75 -0.34 -20.50
CA GLY A 44 -26.55 -0.09 -21.93
C GLY A 44 -26.58 1.40 -22.32
N GLY A 45 -25.48 1.90 -22.91
CA GLY A 45 -25.37 3.27 -23.45
C GLY A 45 -24.64 4.27 -22.53
N ASP A 46 -24.32 5.46 -23.07
CA ASP A 46 -23.67 6.61 -22.38
C ASP A 46 -24.66 7.34 -21.42
N LEU A 47 -25.22 6.62 -20.44
CA LEU A 47 -26.15 7.17 -19.45
C LEU A 47 -25.39 7.77 -18.26
N ASP A 48 -25.80 8.96 -17.78
CA ASP A 48 -25.16 9.61 -16.64
C ASP A 48 -25.41 8.83 -15.35
N ARG A 49 -24.36 8.66 -14.54
CA ARG A 49 -24.43 7.87 -13.30
C ARG A 49 -25.46 8.44 -12.31
N ASN A 50 -25.69 9.76 -12.33
CA ASN A 50 -26.72 10.39 -11.50
C ASN A 50 -28.14 9.99 -11.92
N GLN A 51 -28.38 9.78 -13.23
CA GLN A 51 -29.67 9.28 -13.73
C GLN A 51 -29.90 7.85 -13.21
N ILE A 52 -28.88 6.99 -13.29
CA ILE A 52 -28.94 5.59 -12.80
C ILE A 52 -29.25 5.56 -11.30
N MET A 53 -28.55 6.36 -10.49
CA MET A 53 -28.78 6.41 -9.04
C MET A 53 -30.18 6.91 -8.70
N LEU A 54 -30.66 7.95 -9.36
CA LEU A 54 -31.99 8.49 -9.10
C LEU A 54 -33.10 7.51 -9.53
N ALA A 55 -32.90 6.82 -10.65
CA ALA A 55 -33.81 5.77 -11.12
C ALA A 55 -33.83 4.56 -10.17
N LEU A 56 -32.67 4.12 -9.68
CA LEU A 56 -32.56 3.03 -8.70
C LEU A 56 -33.24 3.37 -7.37
N LEU A 57 -33.10 4.61 -6.89
CA LEU A 57 -33.80 5.08 -5.69
C LEU A 57 -35.32 5.07 -5.90
N ARG A 58 -35.81 5.59 -7.02
CA ARG A 58 -37.25 5.63 -7.36
C ARG A 58 -37.86 4.24 -7.51
N ALA A 59 -37.11 3.29 -8.07
CA ALA A 59 -37.58 1.93 -8.26
C ALA A 59 -37.53 1.08 -6.97
N ASN A 60 -36.73 1.48 -5.97
CA ASN A 60 -36.49 0.69 -4.77
C ASN A 60 -36.50 1.50 -3.46
N PRO A 61 -37.47 2.40 -3.19
CA PRO A 61 -37.46 3.25 -2.01
C PRO A 61 -37.38 2.44 -0.70
N GLN A 62 -38.01 1.27 -0.65
CA GLN A 62 -38.00 0.34 0.49
C GLN A 62 -36.62 -0.22 0.86
N ALA A 63 -35.65 -0.18 -0.07
CA ALA A 63 -34.30 -0.68 0.17
C ALA A 63 -33.42 0.33 0.93
N PHE A 64 -33.87 1.58 1.10
CA PHE A 64 -33.11 2.65 1.72
C PHE A 64 -33.62 2.97 3.13
N THR A 65 -32.71 3.38 4.00
CA THR A 65 -33.03 3.76 5.38
C THR A 65 -32.33 5.08 5.73
N PRO A 66 -33.03 6.22 5.70
CA PRO A 66 -34.44 6.43 5.31
C PRO A 66 -34.69 6.27 3.79
N SER A 67 -35.94 6.02 3.40
CA SER A 67 -36.36 5.53 2.07
C SER A 67 -36.25 6.54 0.91
N CYS A 68 -35.85 7.78 1.19
CA CYS A 68 -36.03 8.90 0.26
C CYS A 68 -34.76 9.65 -0.13
N ASN A 69 -33.57 9.15 0.23
CA ASN A 69 -32.30 9.82 -0.08
C ASN A 69 -31.28 8.85 -0.67
N VAL A 70 -30.58 9.25 -1.74
CA VAL A 70 -29.53 8.44 -2.38
C VAL A 70 -28.33 8.14 -1.48
N ASN A 71 -28.11 8.94 -0.43
CA ASN A 71 -27.03 8.76 0.54
C ASN A 71 -27.46 7.93 1.77
N ALA A 72 -28.71 7.46 1.79
CA ALA A 72 -29.21 6.61 2.86
C ALA A 72 -28.59 5.21 2.81
N ALA A 73 -28.57 4.53 3.96
CA ALA A 73 -28.04 3.18 4.04
C ALA A 73 -28.94 2.20 3.30
N LEU A 74 -28.35 1.38 2.42
CA LEU A 74 -29.04 0.26 1.79
C LEU A 74 -29.22 -0.89 2.80
N ARG A 75 -30.41 -1.48 2.81
CA ARG A 75 -30.72 -2.63 3.66
C ARG A 75 -30.00 -3.87 3.16
N VAL A 76 -29.12 -4.41 3.98
CA VAL A 76 -28.35 -5.63 3.69
C VAL A 76 -29.29 -6.79 3.39
N GLY A 77 -28.97 -7.57 2.36
CA GLY A 77 -29.76 -8.73 1.94
C GLY A 77 -30.91 -8.41 0.97
N THR A 78 -31.25 -7.14 0.74
CA THR A 78 -32.28 -6.77 -0.24
C THR A 78 -31.81 -7.01 -1.67
N ARG A 79 -32.74 -7.37 -2.55
CA ARG A 79 -32.53 -7.38 -4.01
C ARG A 79 -33.20 -6.13 -4.59
N LEU A 80 -32.49 -5.44 -5.45
CA LEU A 80 -32.92 -4.20 -6.09
C LEU A 80 -33.42 -4.53 -7.49
N ARG A 81 -34.61 -4.03 -7.84
CA ARG A 81 -35.06 -3.97 -9.22
C ARG A 81 -34.19 -2.98 -9.98
N VAL A 82 -33.53 -3.43 -11.05
CA VAL A 82 -32.79 -2.58 -11.97
C VAL A 82 -33.78 -2.01 -12.99
N PRO A 83 -33.94 -0.67 -13.08
CA PRO A 83 -34.78 -0.04 -14.09
C PRO A 83 -34.23 -0.30 -15.50
N THR A 84 -35.10 -0.32 -16.50
CA THR A 84 -34.67 -0.50 -17.90
C THR A 84 -33.90 0.73 -18.41
N ALA A 85 -33.13 0.57 -19.48
CA ALA A 85 -32.41 1.68 -20.13
C ALA A 85 -33.35 2.85 -20.47
N GLU A 86 -34.58 2.56 -20.91
CA GLU A 86 -35.62 3.55 -21.21
C GLU A 86 -36.12 4.27 -19.96
N GLU A 87 -36.35 3.55 -18.85
CA GLU A 87 -36.76 4.14 -17.56
C GLU A 87 -35.67 5.08 -16.99
N ILE A 88 -34.39 4.76 -17.23
CA ILE A 88 -33.25 5.59 -16.81
C ILE A 88 -33.10 6.80 -17.72
N ALA A 89 -33.19 6.61 -19.05
CA ALA A 89 -33.08 7.67 -20.04
C ALA A 89 -34.23 8.69 -19.96
N ALA A 90 -35.40 8.30 -19.43
CA ALA A 90 -36.54 9.19 -19.19
C ALA A 90 -36.25 10.28 -18.12
N VAL A 91 -35.20 10.11 -17.31
CA VAL A 91 -34.77 11.12 -16.34
C VAL A 91 -33.83 12.11 -17.03
N ASP A 92 -34.16 13.39 -17.08
CA ASP A 92 -33.24 14.40 -17.65
C ASP A 92 -31.88 14.45 -16.88
N PRO A 93 -30.72 14.41 -17.56
CA PRO A 93 -29.41 14.39 -16.91
C PRO A 93 -29.07 15.64 -16.09
N ALA A 94 -29.55 16.82 -16.49
CA ALA A 94 -29.32 18.05 -15.73
C ALA A 94 -30.19 18.08 -14.46
N ALA A 95 -31.45 17.68 -14.59
CA ALA A 95 -32.37 17.51 -13.46
C ALA A 95 -31.89 16.44 -12.48
N ALA A 96 -31.33 15.33 -12.97
CA ALA A 96 -30.76 14.28 -12.12
C ALA A 96 -29.59 14.82 -11.28
N ARG A 97 -28.64 15.53 -11.89
CA ARG A 97 -27.52 16.16 -11.18
C ARG A 97 -27.97 17.15 -10.13
N GLN A 98 -28.97 17.98 -10.46
CA GLN A 98 -29.55 18.93 -9.51
C GLN A 98 -30.25 18.21 -8.35
N ALA A 99 -31.07 17.20 -8.61
CA ALA A 99 -31.76 16.43 -7.58
C ALA A 99 -30.79 15.70 -6.63
N ILE A 100 -29.70 15.13 -7.14
CA ILE A 100 -28.65 14.52 -6.31
C ILE A 100 -27.94 15.57 -5.44
N ALA A 101 -27.63 16.74 -6.01
CA ALA A 101 -27.01 17.84 -5.27
C ALA A 101 -27.94 18.37 -4.16
N ASP A 102 -29.24 18.43 -4.40
CA ASP A 102 -30.24 18.87 -3.43
C ASP A 102 -30.37 17.86 -2.29
N GLN A 103 -30.49 16.56 -2.62
CA GLN A 103 -30.52 15.48 -1.63
C GLN A 103 -29.24 15.39 -0.79
N ALA A 104 -28.07 15.72 -1.37
CA ALA A 104 -26.82 15.79 -0.63
C ALA A 104 -26.80 16.94 0.40
N ARG A 105 -27.41 18.10 0.06
CA ARG A 105 -27.56 19.22 1.00
C ARG A 105 -28.52 18.89 2.13
N ASP A 106 -29.65 18.25 1.82
CA ASP A 106 -30.63 17.83 2.82
C ASP A 106 -30.07 16.76 3.76
N TRP A 107 -29.32 15.80 3.22
CA TRP A 107 -28.63 14.78 4.01
C TRP A 107 -27.60 15.37 4.98
N ALA A 108 -26.86 16.40 4.53
CA ALA A 108 -25.93 17.11 5.38
C ALA A 108 -26.67 17.88 6.51
N GLY A 109 -27.83 18.45 6.22
CA GLY A 109 -28.71 19.09 7.22
C GLY A 109 -29.28 18.11 8.24
N HIS A 110 -29.75 16.94 7.78
CA HIS A 110 -30.25 15.86 8.63
C HIS A 110 -29.18 15.32 9.59
N ARG A 111 -27.97 15.02 9.09
CA ARG A 111 -26.88 14.49 9.93
C ARG A 111 -26.31 15.50 10.93
N ARG A 112 -26.33 16.80 10.63
CA ARG A 112 -25.74 17.84 11.50
C ARG A 112 -26.73 18.44 12.50
N GLY A 113 -28.03 18.45 12.19
CA GLY A 113 -29.02 19.18 12.98
C GLY A 113 -30.35 18.47 13.20
N GLY A 114 -30.47 17.17 12.87
CA GLY A 114 -31.69 16.39 13.11
C GLY A 114 -32.91 16.85 12.30
N ARG A 115 -32.74 17.69 11.27
CA ARG A 115 -33.83 18.14 10.40
C ARG A 115 -34.48 16.91 9.73
N PRO A 116 -35.80 16.71 9.84
CA PRO A 116 -36.45 15.56 9.20
C PRO A 116 -36.29 15.67 7.68
N LEU A 117 -36.00 14.53 7.03
CA LEU A 117 -35.96 14.44 5.58
C LEU A 117 -37.41 14.33 5.08
N ASP A 118 -37.77 15.16 4.10
CA ASP A 118 -39.10 15.08 3.47
C ASP A 118 -39.13 13.90 2.48
N CYS A 119 -39.80 12.84 2.88
CA CYS A 119 -39.93 11.62 2.08
C CYS A 119 -41.23 11.55 1.25
N ALA A 120 -42.08 12.59 1.27
CA ALA A 120 -43.40 12.55 0.61
C ALA A 120 -43.33 12.64 -0.93
N VAL A 121 -42.22 13.13 -1.48
CA VAL A 121 -42.12 13.55 -2.90
C VAL A 121 -41.88 12.39 -3.88
N LEU A 122 -41.55 11.18 -3.43
CA LEU A 122 -41.32 10.03 -4.33
C LEU A 122 -42.60 9.31 -4.79
N ALA A 123 -43.78 9.73 -4.33
CA ALA A 123 -45.07 9.09 -4.66
C ALA A 123 -45.79 9.66 -5.90
N ALA A 124 -45.30 10.75 -6.51
CA ALA A 124 -45.93 11.39 -7.66
C ALA A 124 -45.26 10.97 -8.99
N GLY A 125 -45.57 9.78 -9.48
CA GLY A 125 -45.37 9.36 -10.87
C GLY A 125 -46.70 9.34 -11.64
N PRO A 126 -46.72 9.49 -12.97
CA PRO A 126 -47.92 9.80 -13.74
C PRO A 126 -48.94 8.65 -13.72
N SER A 127 -50.21 9.06 -13.62
CA SER A 127 -51.42 8.25 -13.56
C SER A 127 -51.57 7.31 -14.76
N GLY A 128 -51.62 6.00 -14.50
CA GLY A 128 -51.94 4.97 -15.48
C GLY A 128 -52.42 3.70 -14.78
N THR A 129 -53.74 3.55 -14.68
CA THR A 129 -54.49 2.42 -14.12
C THR A 129 -54.20 1.09 -14.82
N VAL A 130 -53.82 0.03 -14.08
CA VAL A 130 -54.37 -1.34 -14.24
C VAL A 130 -54.41 -2.02 -12.86
N ALA A 131 -55.51 -2.73 -12.61
CA ALA A 131 -56.05 -3.14 -11.33
C ALA A 131 -55.28 -4.23 -10.55
N ALA A 132 -55.50 -4.20 -9.24
CA ALA A 132 -55.18 -5.27 -8.30
C ALA A 132 -55.97 -6.56 -8.59
N GLN A 133 -55.30 -7.71 -8.53
CA GLN A 133 -55.96 -8.99 -8.29
C GLN A 133 -55.22 -9.76 -7.19
N SER A 134 -56.06 -10.30 -6.31
CA SER A 134 -55.82 -10.95 -5.03
C SER A 134 -55.18 -12.34 -5.10
N THR A 135 -54.37 -12.67 -4.09
CA THR A 135 -53.93 -14.03 -3.69
C THR A 135 -55.11 -14.99 -3.39
N PRO A 136 -54.97 -16.34 -3.44
CA PRO A 136 -54.48 -17.14 -2.27
C PRO A 136 -53.79 -18.49 -2.66
N PRO A 137 -53.64 -19.51 -1.79
CA PRO A 137 -52.42 -19.86 -1.03
C PRO A 137 -51.79 -21.24 -1.39
N ALA A 138 -50.74 -21.61 -0.66
CA ALA A 138 -49.86 -22.78 -0.82
C ALA A 138 -50.52 -24.18 -0.66
N ALA A 139 -49.94 -25.20 -1.33
CA ALA A 139 -50.05 -26.63 -1.02
C ALA A 139 -48.84 -27.45 -1.58
N ASP A 140 -48.61 -28.61 -0.96
CA ASP A 140 -47.38 -29.45 -0.86
C ASP A 140 -46.91 -30.32 -2.06
N ALA A 141 -45.58 -30.59 -2.06
CA ALA A 141 -44.80 -31.82 -2.42
C ALA A 141 -44.93 -32.45 -3.84
N PRO A 142 -44.04 -33.38 -4.33
CA PRO A 142 -42.95 -34.16 -3.70
C PRO A 142 -41.60 -34.25 -4.51
N PRO A 143 -40.55 -34.96 -4.03
CA PRO A 143 -39.24 -35.07 -4.69
C PRO A 143 -39.00 -36.42 -5.41
N PRO A 144 -38.01 -36.52 -6.32
CA PRO A 144 -37.38 -37.82 -6.62
C PRO A 144 -35.85 -37.70 -6.89
N PRO A 145 -35.10 -38.76 -7.23
CA PRO A 145 -34.47 -39.68 -6.27
C PRO A 145 -32.96 -39.93 -6.51
N THR A 146 -32.33 -40.65 -5.57
CA THR A 146 -30.98 -41.24 -5.66
C THR A 146 -30.94 -42.55 -6.48
N PRO A 147 -29.75 -43.00 -6.89
CA PRO A 147 -29.46 -44.43 -6.89
C PRO A 147 -28.15 -44.79 -6.18
N SER A 148 -28.03 -46.08 -5.87
CA SER A 148 -27.14 -46.72 -4.91
C SER A 148 -26.37 -47.89 -5.55
N LYS A 149 -25.26 -48.27 -4.89
CA LYS A 149 -24.59 -49.59 -4.78
C LYS A 149 -23.45 -50.01 -5.75
N ALA A 150 -22.26 -50.09 -5.13
CA ALA A 150 -21.47 -51.31 -4.81
C ALA A 150 -20.36 -51.85 -5.75
N LEU A 151 -19.34 -52.36 -5.05
CA LEU A 151 -17.97 -52.85 -5.34
C LEU A 151 -17.87 -54.23 -6.05
N PRO A 152 -16.69 -54.69 -6.56
CA PRO A 152 -15.67 -55.40 -5.72
C PRO A 152 -14.17 -55.18 -6.09
N SER A 153 -13.32 -55.92 -5.38
CA SER A 153 -11.92 -55.70 -4.96
C SER A 153 -10.82 -56.54 -5.66
N GLY A 154 -9.58 -56.00 -5.70
CA GLY A 154 -8.27 -56.71 -5.58
C GLY A 154 -7.46 -56.97 -6.87
N PRO A 155 -6.15 -57.35 -6.80
CA PRO A 155 -5.11 -57.14 -5.77
C PRO A 155 -3.79 -56.50 -6.32
N ALA A 156 -2.81 -56.26 -5.43
CA ALA A 156 -1.45 -55.76 -5.69
C ALA A 156 -0.49 -56.79 -6.31
N PRO A 157 0.70 -56.36 -6.79
CA PRO A 157 1.94 -56.84 -6.18
C PRO A 157 3.08 -55.78 -6.04
N ALA A 158 4.07 -56.10 -5.19
CA ALA A 158 5.34 -55.41 -4.95
C ALA A 158 6.54 -56.28 -5.46
N PRO A 159 7.82 -56.08 -5.05
CA PRO A 159 8.79 -55.05 -5.46
C PRO A 159 10.14 -55.63 -6.00
N ALA A 160 11.02 -54.80 -6.60
CA ALA A 160 12.46 -55.07 -6.86
C ALA A 160 13.12 -53.77 -7.41
N ALA A 161 14.38 -53.35 -7.20
CA ALA A 161 15.54 -53.83 -6.47
C ALA A 161 16.58 -52.66 -6.30
N LEU A 162 17.51 -52.85 -5.36
CA LEU A 162 18.75 -52.10 -5.03
C LEU A 162 19.71 -51.97 -6.25
N CYS A 163 20.74 -51.11 -6.40
CA CYS A 163 21.79 -50.44 -5.58
C CYS A 163 22.67 -49.59 -6.58
N PRO A 164 23.86 -48.98 -6.27
CA PRO A 164 24.48 -48.54 -5.00
C PRO A 164 25.06 -47.08 -5.02
N CYS A 165 25.45 -46.58 -3.84
CA CYS A 165 26.34 -45.43 -3.63
C CYS A 165 27.84 -45.76 -3.88
N PRO A 166 28.72 -44.74 -3.94
CA PRO A 166 30.07 -44.84 -3.43
C PRO A 166 30.28 -43.98 -2.17
N THR A 167 31.06 -44.56 -1.26
CA THR A 167 31.60 -44.02 -0.01
C THR A 167 32.85 -43.17 -0.25
N GLY A 168 33.06 -42.17 0.61
CA GLY A 168 34.31 -41.40 0.72
C GLY A 168 34.42 -40.76 2.10
N ALA A 169 35.57 -40.95 2.76
CA ALA A 169 35.77 -40.90 4.20
C ALA A 169 36.13 -39.52 4.80
N ALA A 170 35.76 -39.41 6.08
CA ALA A 170 36.33 -38.69 7.24
C ALA A 170 37.39 -37.58 7.07
N THR A 171 37.19 -36.48 7.83
CA THR A 171 38.03 -36.12 9.00
C THR A 171 37.29 -35.11 9.89
N GLY A 172 37.32 -35.33 11.21
CA GLY A 172 36.72 -34.45 12.22
C GLY A 172 37.68 -33.37 12.74
N VAL A 173 37.11 -32.31 13.29
CA VAL A 173 37.79 -31.36 14.20
C VAL A 173 36.82 -30.98 15.32
N ALA A 174 37.39 -30.91 16.52
CA ALA A 174 36.75 -30.78 17.83
C ALA A 174 36.00 -29.45 18.04
N ALA A 175 34.94 -29.54 18.85
CA ALA A 175 34.10 -28.43 19.28
C ALA A 175 34.71 -27.66 20.46
N GLY A 176 34.89 -26.35 20.28
CA GLY A 176 34.88 -25.33 21.34
C GLY A 176 33.60 -24.50 21.24
N PRO A 177 33.25 -23.64 22.23
CA PRO A 177 31.98 -22.93 22.23
C PRO A 177 31.99 -21.84 21.14
N VAL A 178 31.36 -22.14 20.00
CA VAL A 178 31.27 -21.20 18.88
C VAL A 178 30.08 -20.29 19.12
N GLY A 179 30.35 -19.01 19.38
CA GLY A 179 29.33 -17.97 19.24
C GLY A 179 28.88 -17.93 17.78
N PHE A 180 27.58 -18.09 17.54
CA PHE A 180 26.95 -18.02 16.21
C PHE A 180 26.94 -16.58 15.68
N GLN A 181 28.10 -16.02 15.36
CA GLN A 181 28.19 -14.75 14.63
C GLN A 181 28.34 -15.06 13.14
N GLY A 182 27.50 -14.45 12.31
CA GLY A 182 27.66 -14.45 10.85
C GLY A 182 29.00 -13.84 10.43
N PRO A 183 29.40 -13.97 9.16
CA PRO A 183 30.62 -13.33 8.66
C PRO A 183 30.62 -11.83 8.96
N PRO A 184 31.79 -11.20 9.16
CA PRO A 184 31.87 -9.77 9.48
C PRO A 184 31.11 -8.95 8.44
N VAL A 185 30.11 -8.18 8.91
CA VAL A 185 29.32 -7.28 8.06
C VAL A 185 30.27 -6.21 7.53
N ALA A 186 30.54 -6.23 6.23
CA ALA A 186 31.45 -5.28 5.60
C ALA A 186 30.94 -3.84 5.83
N ALA A 187 31.85 -2.97 6.26
CA ALA A 187 31.56 -1.56 6.54
C ALA A 187 31.48 -0.78 5.22
N GLY A 188 30.28 -0.32 4.88
CA GLY A 188 30.05 0.67 3.82
C GLY A 188 28.71 0.46 3.13
N GLU A 189 27.87 1.49 3.12
CA GLU A 189 26.98 1.69 1.97
C GLU A 189 27.87 1.62 0.73
N ALA A 190 27.47 0.78 -0.23
CA ALA A 190 28.20 0.57 -1.46
C ALA A 190 28.66 1.93 -2.04
N THR A 191 29.97 2.15 -2.07
CA THR A 191 30.52 3.14 -2.99
C THR A 191 30.13 2.68 -4.39
N PRO A 192 29.59 3.58 -5.24
CA PRO A 192 29.06 3.17 -6.53
C PRO A 192 30.20 2.57 -7.37
N GLN A 193 30.16 1.25 -7.55
CA GLN A 193 31.05 0.53 -8.47
C GLN A 193 30.63 0.69 -9.93
N VAL A 194 29.47 1.32 -10.17
CA VAL A 194 29.03 1.76 -11.50
C VAL A 194 29.64 3.14 -11.74
N PRO A 195 30.37 3.37 -12.86
CA PRO A 195 30.84 4.71 -13.19
C PRO A 195 29.64 5.67 -13.16
N PRO A 196 29.78 6.87 -12.57
CA PRO A 196 28.67 7.80 -12.50
C PRO A 196 28.16 8.03 -13.93
N GLY A 197 26.88 7.68 -14.15
CA GLY A 197 26.20 8.05 -15.38
C GLY A 197 26.28 9.57 -15.58
N PRO A 198 26.01 10.07 -16.79
CA PRO A 198 26.06 11.50 -17.06
C PRO A 198 25.19 12.25 -16.05
N ARG A 199 25.84 13.00 -15.15
CA ARG A 199 25.15 13.85 -14.16
C ARG A 199 24.53 15.00 -14.91
N ALA A 200 23.23 15.24 -14.69
CA ALA A 200 22.65 16.50 -15.13
C ALA A 200 23.42 17.62 -14.43
N PRO A 201 23.74 18.74 -15.11
CA PRO A 201 24.38 19.85 -14.43
C PRO A 201 23.49 20.32 -13.27
N GLY A 202 24.02 20.49 -12.06
CA GLY A 202 23.21 20.87 -10.88
C GLY A 202 22.42 22.18 -11.05
N TRP A 203 22.81 23.05 -11.98
CA TRP A 203 22.04 24.23 -12.36
C TRP A 203 20.74 23.90 -13.11
N PHE A 204 20.64 22.76 -13.79
CA PHE A 204 19.47 22.37 -14.56
C PHE A 204 18.26 22.09 -13.67
N LEU A 205 18.45 21.37 -12.56
CA LEU A 205 17.38 21.14 -11.57
C LEU A 205 16.96 22.42 -10.85
N ALA A 206 17.92 23.29 -10.53
CA ALA A 206 17.62 24.61 -9.96
C ALA A 206 16.83 25.50 -10.94
N VAL A 207 17.21 25.51 -12.23
CA VAL A 207 16.49 26.23 -13.29
C VAL A 207 15.13 25.61 -13.59
N LEU A 208 15.01 24.28 -13.55
CA LEU A 208 13.73 23.58 -13.69
C LEU A 208 12.81 23.93 -12.51
N ALA A 209 13.29 23.81 -11.27
CA ALA A 209 12.52 24.17 -10.08
C ALA A 209 12.13 25.65 -10.06
N LEU A 210 13.06 26.56 -10.41
CA LEU A 210 12.78 28.01 -10.50
C LEU A 210 11.81 28.34 -11.65
N GLY A 211 11.93 27.68 -12.80
CA GLY A 211 11.03 27.85 -13.94
C GLY A 211 9.61 27.32 -13.64
N LEU A 212 9.52 26.18 -12.96
CA LEU A 212 8.27 25.59 -12.49
C LEU A 212 7.62 26.45 -11.39
N LEU A 213 8.40 26.99 -10.45
CA LEU A 213 7.94 27.95 -9.44
C LEU A 213 7.45 29.26 -10.10
N ALA A 214 8.21 29.83 -11.02
CA ALA A 214 7.83 31.04 -11.74
C ALA A 214 6.55 30.85 -12.56
N PHE A 215 6.33 29.65 -13.13
CA PHE A 215 5.11 29.29 -13.85
C PHE A 215 3.93 29.09 -12.90
N ALA A 216 4.11 28.34 -11.80
CA ALA A 216 3.06 28.06 -10.82
C ALA A 216 2.59 29.31 -10.07
N PHE A 217 3.48 30.28 -9.83
CA PHE A 217 3.18 31.55 -9.17
C PHE A 217 2.86 32.71 -10.12
N ARG A 218 2.84 32.47 -11.43
CA ARG A 218 2.39 33.48 -12.39
C ARG A 218 0.90 33.73 -12.17
N ARG A 219 0.57 34.83 -11.46
CA ARG A 219 -0.82 35.27 -11.26
C ARG A 219 -1.52 35.29 -12.62
N PRO A 220 -2.71 34.67 -12.75
CA PRO A 220 -3.48 34.80 -13.97
C PRO A 220 -3.74 36.29 -14.18
N GLY A 221 -3.33 36.81 -15.34
CA GLY A 221 -3.61 38.18 -15.71
C GLY A 221 -5.11 38.42 -15.54
N GLY A 222 -5.45 39.40 -14.71
CA GLY A 222 -6.81 39.87 -14.54
C GLY A 222 -7.31 40.46 -15.86
N GLY A 223 -7.83 39.59 -16.72
CA GLY A 223 -8.57 39.99 -17.91
C GLY A 223 -9.92 40.54 -17.48
N ARG A 224 -9.98 41.83 -17.16
CA ARG A 224 -11.20 42.65 -17.06
C ARG A 224 -11.99 42.76 -18.39
N GLY A 225 -11.87 41.79 -19.31
CA GLY A 225 -12.45 41.88 -20.66
C GLY A 225 -13.62 40.94 -20.93
N ALA A 226 -13.97 40.03 -20.03
CA ALA A 226 -15.02 39.03 -20.30
C ALA A 226 -16.46 39.53 -20.05
N ALA A 227 -16.63 40.71 -19.45
CA ALA A 227 -17.95 41.30 -19.19
C ALA A 227 -18.44 42.22 -20.32
N ASP A 228 -17.56 42.72 -21.20
CA ASP A 228 -17.93 43.65 -22.28
C ASP A 228 -18.09 43.00 -23.66
N ALA A 229 -17.80 41.70 -23.80
CA ALA A 229 -17.90 40.99 -25.09
C ALA A 229 -19.29 40.38 -25.37
N ALA A 230 -20.20 40.37 -24.39
CA ALA A 230 -21.54 39.78 -24.55
C ALA A 230 -22.60 40.74 -25.15
N SER A 231 -22.19 41.93 -25.60
CA SER A 231 -23.12 42.95 -26.14
C SER A 231 -22.93 43.27 -27.63
N ARG A 232 -22.09 42.52 -28.35
CA ARG A 232 -21.89 42.70 -29.80
C ARG A 232 -21.79 41.37 -30.55
N GLU A 233 -22.88 40.61 -30.58
CA GLU A 233 -23.10 39.59 -31.61
C GLU A 233 -24.16 40.08 -32.59
N GLY A 234 -23.70 40.51 -33.75
CA GLY A 234 -24.52 40.97 -34.85
C GLY A 234 -23.63 41.35 -36.02
N THR A 235 -23.09 40.36 -36.73
CA THR A 235 -22.85 40.30 -38.20
C THR A 235 -21.90 39.15 -38.53
N GLY A 236 -22.25 38.41 -39.59
CA GLY A 236 -21.61 37.16 -39.99
C GLY A 236 -20.18 37.32 -40.52
N GLY A 237 -19.34 36.38 -40.11
CA GLY A 237 -18.03 36.08 -40.70
C GLY A 237 -17.72 34.58 -40.49
N PRO A 238 -16.92 33.94 -41.37
CA PRO A 238 -16.71 32.49 -41.32
C PRO A 238 -15.91 32.09 -40.06
N PRO A 239 -16.11 30.87 -39.53
CA PRO A 239 -15.47 30.47 -38.29
C PRO A 239 -13.95 30.30 -38.51
N GLY A 240 -13.15 31.12 -37.82
CA GLY A 240 -11.73 30.86 -37.62
C GLY A 240 -11.50 29.59 -36.81
N PRO A 241 -10.28 29.02 -36.79
CA PRO A 241 -10.04 27.69 -36.26
C PRO A 241 -10.38 27.64 -34.76
N ALA A 242 -11.47 26.95 -34.46
CA ALA A 242 -11.99 26.68 -33.12
C ALA A 242 -11.10 25.69 -32.35
N VAL A 243 -9.81 26.01 -32.18
CA VAL A 243 -8.85 25.15 -31.46
C VAL A 243 -8.59 25.64 -30.04
N LEU A 244 -8.97 26.87 -29.68
CA LEU A 244 -8.60 27.45 -28.37
C LEU A 244 -9.73 27.48 -27.31
N HIS A 245 -10.95 27.05 -27.63
CA HIS A 245 -12.08 27.10 -26.69
C HIS A 245 -12.47 25.74 -26.09
N LEU A 246 -11.75 24.66 -26.40
CA LEU A 246 -12.14 23.32 -25.93
C LEU A 246 -11.50 22.87 -24.61
N VAL A 247 -10.66 23.67 -23.94
CA VAL A 247 -9.84 23.07 -22.87
C VAL A 247 -9.58 23.85 -21.57
N PRO A 248 -10.60 24.00 -20.71
CA PRO A 248 -10.38 24.28 -19.29
C PRO A 248 -9.70 23.10 -18.54
N GLY A 249 -9.82 21.86 -19.04
CA GLY A 249 -9.32 20.62 -18.39
C GLY A 249 -7.80 20.37 -18.49
N LEU A 250 -7.21 20.44 -19.70
CA LEU A 250 -5.76 20.23 -19.90
C LEU A 250 -4.90 21.25 -19.15
N ARG A 251 -5.35 22.50 -18.98
CA ARG A 251 -4.57 23.51 -18.24
C ARG A 251 -4.36 23.11 -16.78
N ASN A 252 -5.37 22.51 -16.15
CA ASN A 252 -5.26 22.01 -14.79
C ASN A 252 -4.33 20.79 -14.71
N LEU A 253 -4.32 19.95 -15.75
CA LEU A 253 -3.42 18.80 -15.83
C LEU A 253 -1.95 19.22 -15.96
N TYR A 254 -1.63 20.19 -16.84
CA TYR A 254 -0.25 20.70 -16.96
C TYR A 254 0.23 21.35 -15.65
N LEU A 255 -0.61 22.15 -15.01
CA LEU A 255 -0.30 22.74 -13.71
C LEU A 255 -0.04 21.65 -12.65
N LEU A 256 -0.84 20.59 -12.65
CA LEU A 256 -0.64 19.46 -11.74
C LEU A 256 0.69 18.74 -11.99
N LEU A 257 1.08 18.52 -13.24
CA LEU A 257 2.38 17.90 -13.58
C LEU A 257 3.56 18.78 -13.12
N VAL A 258 3.44 20.10 -13.29
CA VAL A 258 4.42 21.08 -12.78
C VAL A 258 4.54 21.02 -11.26
N LEU A 259 3.40 21.00 -10.57
CA LEU A 259 3.35 20.87 -9.11
C LEU A 259 3.87 19.50 -8.65
N ALA A 260 3.61 18.42 -9.40
CA ALA A 260 4.11 17.09 -9.10
C ALA A 260 5.64 17.01 -9.25
N ALA A 261 6.22 17.63 -10.28
CA ALA A 261 7.66 17.75 -10.42
C ALA A 261 8.28 18.52 -9.24
N LEU A 262 7.67 19.64 -8.84
CA LEU A 262 8.13 20.41 -7.68
C LEU A 262 7.97 19.62 -6.37
N ALA A 263 6.88 18.88 -6.20
CA ALA A 263 6.70 17.95 -5.09
C ALA A 263 7.75 16.83 -5.09
N GLY A 264 8.20 16.38 -6.28
CA GLY A 264 9.33 15.47 -6.46
C GLY A 264 10.64 16.02 -5.87
N VAL A 265 11.03 17.23 -6.27
CA VAL A 265 12.25 17.89 -5.77
C VAL A 265 12.19 18.11 -4.26
N LEU A 266 11.09 18.70 -3.77
CA LEU A 266 10.94 19.03 -2.35
C LEU A 266 10.79 17.76 -1.49
N GLY A 267 10.11 16.74 -2.01
CA GLY A 267 9.97 15.43 -1.37
C GLY A 267 11.31 14.73 -1.22
N ALA A 268 12.13 14.72 -2.28
CA ALA A 268 13.50 14.21 -2.21
C ALA A 268 14.34 14.99 -1.19
N ALA A 269 14.30 16.32 -1.21
CA ALA A 269 15.06 17.15 -0.28
C ALA A 269 14.72 16.84 1.19
N VAL A 270 13.44 16.63 1.51
CA VAL A 270 13.00 16.29 2.87
C VAL A 270 13.37 14.85 3.25
N THR A 271 13.29 13.90 2.31
CA THR A 271 13.80 12.53 2.52
C THR A 271 15.30 12.52 2.79
N VAL A 272 16.09 13.26 2.01
CA VAL A 272 17.54 13.42 2.21
C VAL A 272 17.84 14.08 3.56
N LEU A 273 17.14 15.16 3.91
CA LEU A 273 17.31 15.81 5.21
C LEU A 273 17.05 14.85 6.38
N PHE A 274 16.02 14.01 6.29
CA PHE A 274 15.73 13.02 7.31
C PHE A 274 16.81 11.92 7.39
N ARG A 275 17.37 11.52 6.24
CA ARG A 275 18.52 10.59 6.19
C ARG A 275 19.75 11.19 6.87
N GLU A 276 20.13 12.42 6.51
CA GLU A 276 21.28 13.11 7.09
C GLU A 276 21.09 13.37 8.59
N ALA A 277 19.85 13.62 9.04
CA ALA A 277 19.56 13.74 10.47
C ALA A 277 19.84 12.43 11.23
N ILE A 278 19.51 11.27 10.65
CA ILE A 278 19.84 9.96 11.24
C ILE A 278 21.36 9.78 11.28
N THR A 279 22.04 10.00 10.16
CA THR A 279 23.50 9.86 10.05
C THR A 279 24.24 10.81 10.99
N GLY A 280 23.74 12.04 11.16
CA GLY A 280 24.27 13.00 12.12
C GLY A 280 24.12 12.53 13.57
N ILE A 281 22.99 11.92 13.94
CA ILE A 281 22.82 11.32 15.26
C ILE A 281 23.75 10.11 15.44
N GLU A 282 23.87 9.25 14.43
CA GLU A 282 24.81 8.13 14.46
C GLU A 282 26.26 8.59 14.66
N ALA A 283 26.67 9.67 13.99
CA ALA A 283 27.99 10.28 14.14
C ALA A 283 28.22 10.85 15.54
N LEU A 284 27.21 11.51 16.12
CA LEU A 284 27.27 12.00 17.51
C LEU A 284 27.39 10.86 18.53
N LEU A 285 26.85 9.68 18.21
CA LEU A 285 26.95 8.46 19.01
C LEU A 285 28.27 7.68 18.77
N GLY A 286 29.23 8.26 18.05
CA GLY A 286 30.55 7.66 17.79
C GLY A 286 30.59 6.73 16.57
N GLY A 287 29.51 6.67 15.78
CA GLY A 287 29.46 5.88 14.55
C GLY A 287 30.22 6.55 13.40
N GLN A 288 30.96 5.77 12.63
CA GLN A 288 31.64 6.26 11.42
C GLN A 288 30.73 6.28 10.17
N GLY A 289 29.44 6.55 10.36
CA GLY A 289 28.48 6.85 9.28
C GLY A 289 28.09 5.70 8.35
N SER A 290 28.28 4.43 8.72
CA SER A 290 28.16 3.30 7.77
C SER A 290 26.99 2.33 8.00
N SER A 291 26.38 2.26 9.21
CA SER A 291 25.13 1.52 9.50
C SER A 291 24.84 1.48 11.01
N LEU A 292 23.56 1.49 11.41
CA LEU A 292 23.13 1.23 12.79
C LEU A 292 23.63 -0.11 13.35
N VAL A 293 23.74 -1.15 12.51
CA VAL A 293 24.25 -2.46 12.96
C VAL A 293 25.75 -2.38 13.24
N VAL A 294 26.51 -1.64 12.42
CA VAL A 294 27.94 -1.42 12.64
C VAL A 294 28.15 -0.59 13.91
N LEU A 295 27.35 0.46 14.11
CA LEU A 295 27.35 1.22 15.35
C LEU A 295 27.08 0.29 16.55
N ALA A 296 26.04 -0.54 16.48
CA ALA A 296 25.74 -1.52 17.52
C ALA A 296 26.96 -2.40 17.84
N LEU A 297 27.63 -2.96 16.82
CA LEU A 297 28.80 -3.81 16.98
C LEU A 297 29.99 -3.09 17.66
N THR A 298 30.16 -1.79 17.44
CA THR A 298 31.21 -0.99 18.09
C THR A 298 30.89 -0.59 19.54
N LEU A 299 29.62 -0.57 19.91
CA LEU A 299 29.17 -0.18 21.24
C LEU A 299 29.32 -1.32 22.25
N SER A 300 29.55 -0.94 23.51
CA SER A 300 29.57 -1.84 24.66
C SER A 300 28.18 -2.41 24.93
N PRO A 301 28.05 -3.60 25.55
CA PRO A 301 26.74 -4.21 25.85
C PRO A 301 25.78 -3.29 26.62
N TRP A 302 26.27 -2.53 27.59
CA TRP A 302 25.44 -1.60 28.37
C TRP A 302 24.96 -0.41 27.52
N GLU A 303 25.76 0.08 26.56
CA GLU A 303 25.37 1.14 25.63
C GLU A 303 24.28 0.65 24.68
N ARG A 304 24.41 -0.59 24.19
CA ARG A 304 23.38 -1.25 23.36
C ARG A 304 22.05 -1.41 24.09
N LEU A 305 22.08 -1.59 25.40
CA LEU A 305 20.87 -1.64 26.22
C LEU A 305 20.24 -0.25 26.39
N LEU A 306 21.07 0.75 26.74
CA LEU A 306 20.58 2.08 27.10
C LEU A 306 20.12 2.90 25.90
N LEU A 307 20.76 2.78 24.74
CA LEU A 307 20.45 3.60 23.56
C LEU A 307 19.01 3.44 23.08
N PRO A 308 18.52 2.22 22.75
CA PRO A 308 17.12 2.02 22.39
C PRO A 308 16.15 2.42 23.52
N THR A 309 16.55 2.23 24.78
CA THR A 309 15.74 2.59 25.96
C THR A 309 15.51 4.10 26.04
N PHE A 310 16.59 4.89 25.97
CA PHE A 310 16.51 6.36 26.00
C PHE A 310 15.90 6.93 24.72
N GLY A 311 16.18 6.33 23.57
CA GLY A 311 15.54 6.71 22.31
C GLY A 311 14.03 6.49 22.33
N GLY A 312 13.58 5.36 22.88
CA GLY A 312 12.16 5.09 23.13
C GLY A 312 11.52 6.08 24.10
N LEU A 313 12.21 6.41 25.20
CA LEU A 313 11.76 7.44 26.15
C LEU A 313 11.61 8.80 25.47
N ALA A 314 12.63 9.27 24.75
CA ALA A 314 12.62 10.53 24.04
C ALA A 314 11.51 10.57 22.97
N ALA A 315 11.41 9.52 22.16
CA ALA A 315 10.37 9.38 21.14
C ALA A 315 8.95 9.45 21.76
N GLY A 316 8.76 8.80 22.90
CA GLY A 316 7.48 8.77 23.59
C GLY A 316 7.13 10.10 24.28
N LEU A 317 8.11 10.78 24.89
CA LEU A 317 7.93 12.12 25.46
C LEU A 317 7.56 13.14 24.38
N ILE A 318 8.22 13.10 23.21
CA ILE A 318 7.88 13.96 22.06
C ILE A 318 6.41 13.77 21.66
N LEU A 319 5.93 12.53 21.55
CA LEU A 319 4.55 12.26 21.17
C LEU A 319 3.55 12.64 22.26
N GLN A 320 3.87 12.34 23.52
CA GLN A 320 2.97 12.57 24.64
C GLN A 320 2.83 14.06 24.97
N GLU A 321 3.95 14.76 25.14
CA GLU A 321 3.95 16.17 25.55
C GLU A 321 3.68 17.12 24.39
N ILE A 322 4.41 16.96 23.28
CA ILE A 322 4.32 17.88 22.15
C ILE A 322 3.16 17.48 21.24
N GLY A 323 3.05 16.18 20.94
CA GLY A 323 1.96 15.65 20.12
C GLY A 323 0.59 15.81 20.77
N GLY A 324 0.49 15.60 22.09
CA GLY A 324 -0.73 15.83 22.87
C GLY A 324 -1.24 17.27 22.79
N ARG A 325 -0.35 18.26 22.91
CA ARG A 325 -0.68 19.70 22.83
C ARG A 325 -1.05 20.17 21.43
N LEU A 326 -0.57 19.48 20.39
CA LEU A 326 -0.81 19.82 18.99
C LEU A 326 -1.92 18.98 18.35
N ARG A 327 -2.76 18.31 19.14
CA ARG A 327 -3.92 17.55 18.65
C ARG A 327 -4.91 18.48 17.94
N GLY A 328 -5.36 18.07 16.77
CA GLY A 328 -6.27 18.80 15.89
C GLY A 328 -7.19 17.83 15.14
N ARG A 329 -8.24 18.36 14.49
CA ARG A 329 -9.32 17.57 13.85
C ARG A 329 -8.93 16.75 12.61
N THR A 330 -7.74 16.96 12.09
CA THR A 330 -7.31 16.48 10.77
C THR A 330 -6.35 15.29 10.88
N THR A 331 -6.50 14.32 9.99
CA THR A 331 -5.60 13.16 9.95
C THR A 331 -4.15 13.56 9.69
N THR A 332 -3.24 12.75 10.22
CA THR A 332 -1.80 12.82 9.94
C THR A 332 -1.35 11.68 9.07
N ASP A 333 -2.17 10.68 8.79
CA ASP A 333 -1.77 9.58 7.93
C ASP A 333 -2.01 10.00 6.47
N TYR A 334 -0.95 10.02 5.67
CA TYR A 334 -1.07 10.37 4.25
C TYR A 334 -2.00 9.40 3.50
N MET A 335 -2.04 8.12 3.89
CA MET A 335 -2.91 7.14 3.24
C MET A 335 -4.37 7.47 3.52
N GLU A 336 -4.71 7.81 4.76
CA GLU A 336 -6.06 8.24 5.13
C GLU A 336 -6.41 9.55 4.40
N ALA A 337 -5.49 10.52 4.38
CA ALA A 337 -5.69 11.81 3.72
C ALA A 337 -5.99 11.66 2.22
N VAL A 338 -5.37 10.68 1.55
CA VAL A 338 -5.55 10.40 0.13
C VAL A 338 -6.75 9.49 -0.13
N ALA A 339 -6.95 8.40 0.63
CA ALA A 339 -7.99 7.40 0.36
C ALA A 339 -9.37 7.80 0.89
N ALA A 340 -9.44 8.40 2.08
CA ALA A 340 -10.68 8.75 2.77
C ALA A 340 -10.86 10.25 3.03
N GLY A 341 -9.77 11.03 2.98
CA GLY A 341 -9.73 12.45 3.34
C GLY A 341 -9.83 13.42 2.17
N ASP A 342 -9.42 14.66 2.43
CA ASP A 342 -9.42 15.79 1.49
C ASP A 342 -8.01 16.17 1.00
N GLY A 343 -7.00 15.34 1.26
CA GLY A 343 -5.59 15.60 0.97
C GLY A 343 -4.93 16.60 1.91
N TRP A 344 -5.60 17.05 2.97
CA TRP A 344 -5.01 17.97 3.94
C TRP A 344 -4.17 17.21 4.97
N ILE A 345 -2.89 17.60 5.12
CA ILE A 345 -1.97 17.06 6.12
C ILE A 345 -1.44 18.19 7.01
N SER A 346 -1.40 17.95 8.33
CA SER A 346 -0.88 18.91 9.31
C SER A 346 0.64 18.93 9.31
N ILE A 347 1.22 20.12 9.17
CA ILE A 347 2.67 20.32 9.24
C ILE A 347 3.18 19.98 10.65
N ARG A 348 2.58 20.61 11.66
CA ARG A 348 3.03 20.50 13.06
C ARG A 348 3.03 19.05 13.57
N GLN A 349 1.96 18.31 13.35
CA GLN A 349 1.88 16.93 13.84
C GLN A 349 2.75 15.98 13.01
N SER A 350 2.91 16.21 11.71
CA SER A 350 3.85 15.44 10.88
C SER A 350 5.30 15.64 11.33
N LEU A 351 5.70 16.87 11.70
CA LEU A 351 7.03 17.14 12.24
C LEU A 351 7.24 16.46 13.61
N VAL A 352 6.23 16.45 14.48
CA VAL A 352 6.31 15.74 15.78
C VAL A 352 6.44 14.24 15.58
N LYS A 353 5.64 13.64 14.69
CA LYS A 353 5.77 12.21 14.34
C LYS A 353 7.12 11.91 13.72
N GLY A 354 7.61 12.79 12.83
CA GLY A 354 8.94 12.70 12.24
C GLY A 354 10.04 12.72 13.29
N ALA A 355 9.99 13.66 14.24
CA ALA A 355 10.97 13.76 15.33
C ALA A 355 10.95 12.53 16.25
N SER A 356 9.77 12.02 16.59
CA SER A 356 9.63 10.79 17.36
C SER A 356 10.18 9.56 16.63
N SER A 357 9.90 9.47 15.32
CA SER A 357 10.45 8.41 14.46
C SER A 357 11.97 8.51 14.35
N LEU A 358 12.52 9.73 14.22
CA LEU A 358 13.95 9.98 14.20
C LEU A 358 14.62 9.45 15.47
N CYS A 359 14.07 9.76 16.66
CA CYS A 359 14.59 9.22 17.92
C CYS A 359 14.52 7.69 17.96
N THR A 360 13.40 7.09 17.54
CA THR A 360 13.21 5.63 17.58
C THR A 360 14.17 4.89 16.64
N VAL A 361 14.34 5.40 15.41
CA VAL A 361 15.20 4.77 14.41
C VAL A 361 16.67 4.98 14.73
N ALA A 362 17.07 6.22 15.01
CA ALA A 362 18.48 6.54 15.25
C ALA A 362 19.03 5.88 16.53
N SER A 363 18.16 5.53 17.49
CA SER A 363 18.55 4.81 18.70
C SER A 363 18.60 3.29 18.54
N GLY A 364 18.37 2.74 17.34
CA GLY A 364 18.44 1.29 17.08
C GLY A 364 17.11 0.54 17.04
N GLY A 365 15.96 1.23 17.04
CA GLY A 365 14.65 0.58 16.90
C GLY A 365 14.55 -0.31 15.66
N SER A 366 13.90 -1.48 15.78
CA SER A 366 13.85 -2.52 14.74
C SER A 366 12.75 -2.24 13.70
N ILE A 367 12.77 -1.04 13.12
CA ILE A 367 11.78 -0.52 12.17
C ILE A 367 12.46 0.28 11.05
N GLY A 368 11.76 0.47 9.94
CA GLY A 368 12.21 1.30 8.83
C GLY A 368 11.95 2.79 9.05
N ARG A 369 12.86 3.64 8.57
CA ARG A 369 12.70 5.11 8.50
C ARG A 369 11.73 5.58 7.41
N GLU A 370 11.41 4.70 6.47
CA GLU A 370 10.76 5.09 5.22
C GLU A 370 9.33 5.60 5.43
N GLY A 371 8.63 5.11 6.45
CA GLY A 371 7.31 5.62 6.81
C GLY A 371 7.31 7.12 7.16
N ALA A 372 8.33 7.57 7.90
CA ALA A 372 8.47 9.00 8.23
C ALA A 372 8.87 9.84 7.02
N MET A 373 9.80 9.34 6.19
CA MET A 373 10.23 10.03 4.97
C MET A 373 9.06 10.24 4.00
N VAL A 374 8.27 9.19 3.73
CA VAL A 374 7.09 9.25 2.86
C VAL A 374 6.04 10.21 3.43
N GLN A 375 5.78 10.14 4.74
CA GLN A 375 4.83 11.03 5.41
C GLN A 375 5.24 12.50 5.30
N LEU A 376 6.52 12.81 5.51
CA LEU A 376 7.03 14.18 5.42
C LEU A 376 6.99 14.69 3.98
N ALA A 377 7.32 13.86 2.98
CA ALA A 377 7.19 14.21 1.57
C ALA A 377 5.73 14.48 1.16
N ALA A 378 4.79 13.65 1.61
CA ALA A 378 3.36 13.87 1.41
C ALA A 378 2.84 15.15 2.08
N MET A 379 3.35 15.47 3.28
CA MET A 379 3.03 16.72 4.00
C MET A 379 3.50 17.97 3.24
N VAL A 380 4.69 17.91 2.63
CA VAL A 380 5.22 18.97 1.77
C VAL A 380 4.34 19.16 0.53
N ALA A 381 3.97 18.06 -0.15
CA ALA A 381 3.08 18.10 -1.31
C ALA A 381 1.68 18.64 -0.96
N SER A 382 1.12 18.25 0.20
CA SER A 382 -0.12 18.82 0.72
C SER A 382 -0.01 20.33 0.91
N THR A 383 1.09 20.79 1.49
CA THR A 383 1.34 22.23 1.71
C THR A 383 1.47 22.98 0.39
N LEU A 384 2.21 22.43 -0.56
CA LEU A 384 2.34 22.98 -1.91
C LEU A 384 0.99 23.11 -2.62
N GLY A 385 0.17 22.05 -2.59
CA GLY A 385 -1.16 22.06 -3.20
C GLY A 385 -2.13 23.05 -2.55
N ARG A 386 -2.03 23.25 -1.22
CA ARG A 386 -2.80 24.28 -0.51
C ARG A 386 -2.38 25.70 -0.90
N LEU A 387 -1.07 25.95 -1.05
CA LEU A 387 -0.55 27.24 -1.53
C LEU A 387 -0.97 27.52 -2.97
N ALA A 388 -1.06 26.49 -3.81
CA ALA A 388 -1.60 26.58 -5.16
C ALA A 388 -3.14 26.58 -5.23
N CYS A 389 -3.83 26.55 -4.08
CA CYS A 389 -5.29 26.53 -3.95
C CYS A 389 -5.97 25.44 -4.79
N LEU A 390 -5.37 24.24 -4.83
CA LEU A 390 -5.91 23.13 -5.60
C LEU A 390 -7.27 22.66 -5.07
N PRO A 391 -8.21 22.25 -5.96
CA PRO A 391 -9.40 21.51 -5.57
C PRO A 391 -9.04 20.21 -4.86
N ARG A 392 -9.95 19.69 -4.04
CA ARG A 392 -9.72 18.49 -3.19
C ARG A 392 -9.20 17.29 -3.97
N ASP A 393 -9.75 17.00 -5.14
CA ASP A 393 -9.34 15.83 -5.93
C ASP A 393 -7.90 15.97 -6.45
N HIS A 394 -7.54 17.16 -6.93
CA HIS A 394 -6.17 17.47 -7.37
C HIS A 394 -5.19 17.53 -6.19
N LEU A 395 -5.64 18.00 -5.02
CA LEU A 395 -4.83 18.01 -3.80
C LEU A 395 -4.53 16.58 -3.34
N ARG A 396 -5.52 15.70 -3.31
CA ARG A 396 -5.34 14.27 -2.99
C ARG A 396 -4.36 13.61 -3.95
N LEU A 397 -4.47 13.89 -5.25
CA LEU A 397 -3.55 13.37 -6.27
C LEU A 397 -2.13 13.93 -6.12
N LEU A 398 -1.97 15.22 -5.80
CA LEU A 398 -0.65 15.80 -5.55
C LEU A 398 -0.01 15.24 -4.27
N VAL A 399 -0.79 15.00 -3.21
CA VAL A 399 -0.33 14.36 -1.98
C VAL A 399 0.11 12.91 -2.25
N ALA A 400 -0.65 12.17 -3.06
CA ALA A 400 -0.29 10.85 -3.55
C ALA A 400 1.03 10.89 -4.35
N ALA A 401 1.19 11.87 -5.23
CA ALA A 401 2.44 12.10 -5.96
C ALA A 401 3.62 12.41 -5.02
N GLY A 402 3.40 13.20 -3.96
CA GLY A 402 4.38 13.45 -2.91
C GLY A 402 4.77 12.20 -2.12
N ALA A 403 3.81 11.31 -1.84
CA ALA A 403 4.10 10.01 -1.23
C ALA A 403 4.94 9.12 -2.16
N ALA A 404 4.62 9.09 -3.46
CA ALA A 404 5.41 8.38 -4.47
C ALA A 404 6.84 8.94 -4.57
N ALA A 405 6.99 10.27 -4.56
CA ALA A 405 8.29 10.94 -4.52
C ALA A 405 9.11 10.55 -3.27
N GLY A 406 8.49 10.59 -2.08
CA GLY A 406 9.15 10.20 -0.84
C GLY A 406 9.63 8.74 -0.84
N LEU A 407 8.82 7.84 -1.38
CA LEU A 407 9.14 6.41 -1.46
C LEU A 407 10.21 6.13 -2.53
N ALA A 408 10.13 6.80 -3.68
CA ALA A 408 11.13 6.73 -4.75
C ALA A 408 12.51 7.23 -4.27
N ALA A 409 12.52 8.33 -3.52
CA ALA A 409 13.73 8.88 -2.91
C ALA A 409 14.32 7.96 -1.82
N ALA A 410 13.46 7.25 -1.08
CA ALA A 410 13.87 6.35 0.00
C ALA A 410 14.53 5.06 -0.51
N TYR A 411 14.01 4.48 -1.60
CA TYR A 411 14.43 3.17 -2.10
C TYR A 411 15.18 3.21 -3.43
N ASN A 412 15.33 4.38 -4.04
CA ASN A 412 15.83 4.48 -5.40
C ASN A 412 15.00 3.64 -6.40
N ALA A 413 13.67 3.65 -6.23
CA ALA A 413 12.74 2.75 -6.95
C ALA A 413 11.49 3.53 -7.44
N PRO A 414 11.63 4.36 -8.49
CA PRO A 414 10.54 5.22 -8.98
C PRO A 414 9.33 4.46 -9.54
N LEU A 415 9.53 3.33 -10.23
CA LEU A 415 8.42 2.54 -10.78
C LEU A 415 7.63 1.86 -9.67
N ALA A 416 8.32 1.21 -8.74
CA ALA A 416 7.75 0.53 -7.60
C ALA A 416 7.02 1.52 -6.69
N ALA A 417 7.57 2.73 -6.49
CA ALA A 417 6.91 3.77 -5.70
C ALA A 417 5.62 4.29 -6.35
N THR A 418 5.63 4.48 -7.67
CA THR A 418 4.43 4.86 -8.43
C THR A 418 3.34 3.81 -8.28
N ILE A 419 3.69 2.53 -8.51
CA ILE A 419 2.73 1.43 -8.42
C ILE A 419 2.29 1.18 -6.98
N PHE A 420 3.15 1.38 -5.98
CA PHE A 420 2.77 1.35 -4.57
C PHE A 420 1.62 2.32 -4.28
N VAL A 421 1.76 3.58 -4.72
CA VAL A 421 0.71 4.57 -4.49
C VAL A 421 -0.54 4.26 -5.31
N ALA A 422 -0.41 3.78 -6.54
CA ALA A 422 -1.57 3.43 -7.38
C ALA A 422 -2.34 2.21 -6.84
N GLU A 423 -1.63 1.14 -6.47
CA GLU A 423 -2.18 -0.16 -6.06
C GLU A 423 -2.69 -0.13 -4.61
N ILE A 424 -1.96 0.49 -3.68
CA ILE A 424 -2.31 0.50 -2.24
C ILE A 424 -3.05 1.78 -1.84
N VAL A 425 -2.49 2.95 -2.16
CA VAL A 425 -2.99 4.23 -1.60
C VAL A 425 -4.23 4.72 -2.34
N LEU A 426 -4.22 4.67 -3.68
CA LEU A 426 -5.36 5.06 -4.52
C LEU A 426 -6.34 3.90 -4.74
N GLY A 427 -5.88 2.65 -4.61
CA GLY A 427 -6.68 1.44 -4.84
C GLY A 427 -7.21 1.31 -6.27
N SER A 428 -6.68 2.08 -7.22
CA SER A 428 -7.09 2.06 -8.62
C SER A 428 -5.93 2.45 -9.55
N ILE A 429 -5.70 1.63 -10.57
CA ILE A 429 -4.68 1.85 -11.60
C ILE A 429 -5.37 2.53 -12.79
N ALA A 430 -5.56 3.84 -12.71
CA ALA A 430 -6.12 4.64 -13.79
C ALA A 430 -5.03 5.53 -14.39
N LEU A 431 -4.85 5.47 -15.71
CA LEU A 431 -3.75 6.13 -16.43
C LEU A 431 -3.70 7.65 -16.16
N GLU A 432 -4.87 8.27 -15.99
CA GLU A 432 -5.02 9.70 -15.67
C GLU A 432 -4.35 10.11 -14.34
N HIS A 433 -4.35 9.21 -13.35
CA HIS A 433 -3.77 9.44 -12.04
C HIS A 433 -2.28 9.06 -12.00
N ILE A 434 -1.83 8.15 -12.87
CA ILE A 434 -0.46 7.64 -12.86
C ILE A 434 0.55 8.69 -13.34
N GLY A 435 0.18 9.54 -14.30
CA GLY A 435 1.09 10.55 -14.87
C GLY A 435 1.80 11.43 -13.82
N PRO A 436 1.06 12.14 -12.95
CA PRO A 436 1.64 12.95 -11.87
C PRO A 436 2.50 12.15 -10.88
N LEU A 437 2.10 10.91 -10.56
CA LEU A 437 2.88 10.03 -9.67
C LEU A 437 4.25 9.69 -10.28
N ILE A 438 4.27 9.30 -11.57
CA ILE A 438 5.52 9.00 -12.29
C ILE A 438 6.42 10.23 -12.30
N VAL A 439 5.88 11.41 -12.66
CA VAL A 439 6.67 12.65 -12.74
C VAL A 439 7.30 12.96 -11.38
N ALA A 440 6.53 12.91 -10.30
CA ALA A 440 7.05 13.18 -8.96
C ALA A 440 8.13 12.15 -8.54
N ALA A 441 7.88 10.86 -8.78
CA ALA A 441 8.80 9.77 -8.45
C ALA A 441 10.13 9.87 -9.23
N VAL A 442 10.08 10.09 -10.54
CA VAL A 442 11.27 10.23 -11.39
C VAL A 442 12.09 11.45 -10.99
N ILE A 443 11.46 12.60 -10.81
CA ILE A 443 12.16 13.83 -10.40
C ILE A 443 12.78 13.65 -9.01
N ALA A 444 12.10 12.96 -8.08
CA ALA A 444 12.65 12.65 -6.77
C ALA A 444 13.89 11.74 -6.87
N SER A 445 13.84 10.66 -7.67
CA SER A 445 14.98 9.77 -7.89
C SER A 445 16.18 10.50 -8.51
N VAL A 446 15.96 11.29 -9.56
CA VAL A 446 17.03 12.12 -10.17
C VAL A 446 17.64 13.07 -9.15
N THR A 447 16.81 13.74 -8.35
CA THR A 447 17.27 14.66 -7.30
C THR A 447 18.14 13.93 -6.27
N VAL A 448 17.76 12.72 -5.84
CA VAL A 448 18.57 11.91 -4.92
C VAL A 448 19.87 11.45 -5.58
N HIS A 449 19.87 11.08 -6.87
CA HIS A 449 21.09 10.66 -7.56
C HIS A 449 22.11 11.78 -7.69
N ASP A 450 21.65 13.00 -7.94
CA ASP A 450 22.53 14.16 -8.04
C ASP A 450 23.10 14.57 -6.68
N LEU A 451 22.32 14.42 -5.60
CA LEU A 451 22.75 14.78 -4.23
C LEU A 451 23.63 13.71 -3.57
N LEU A 452 23.27 12.43 -3.70
CA LEU A 452 23.84 11.32 -2.93
C LEU A 452 24.53 10.26 -3.80
N GLY A 453 24.45 10.36 -5.13
CA GLY A 453 24.94 9.34 -6.06
C GLY A 453 23.91 8.25 -6.38
N TYR A 454 24.20 7.47 -7.42
CA TYR A 454 23.38 6.34 -7.85
C TYR A 454 24.04 5.02 -7.43
N ALA A 455 23.33 4.22 -6.65
CA ALA A 455 23.65 2.82 -6.38
C ALA A 455 22.35 2.00 -6.25
N PRO A 456 22.34 0.74 -6.70
CA PRO A 456 21.22 -0.17 -6.43
C PRO A 456 21.08 -0.35 -4.92
N ALA A 457 19.85 -0.59 -4.47
CA ALA A 457 19.61 -0.81 -3.05
C ALA A 457 20.28 -2.12 -2.61
N TYR A 458 20.14 -3.24 -3.30
CA TYR A 458 20.82 -4.48 -2.92
C TYR A 458 21.79 -4.92 -4.00
N GLN A 459 23.00 -5.26 -3.60
CA GLN A 459 23.94 -5.90 -4.51
C GLN A 459 23.70 -7.40 -4.50
N ILE A 460 23.45 -7.96 -5.69
CA ILE A 460 23.26 -9.39 -5.85
C ILE A 460 24.22 -9.93 -6.90
N PRO A 461 24.74 -11.16 -6.72
CA PRO A 461 25.39 -11.87 -7.80
C PRO A 461 24.43 -12.01 -8.99
N ALA A 462 24.96 -11.99 -10.21
CA ALA A 462 24.15 -12.14 -11.42
C ALA A 462 23.28 -13.41 -11.34
N PHE A 463 21.97 -13.23 -11.49
CA PHE A 463 21.02 -14.33 -11.37
C PHE A 463 20.88 -15.09 -12.68
N HIS A 464 21.12 -16.39 -12.67
CA HIS A 464 20.80 -17.25 -13.80
C HIS A 464 19.93 -18.40 -13.34
N LEU A 465 18.80 -18.61 -14.04
CA LEU A 465 17.95 -19.77 -13.80
C LEU A 465 18.73 -21.02 -14.24
N VAL A 466 19.05 -21.90 -13.29
CA VAL A 466 19.88 -23.08 -13.56
C VAL A 466 19.08 -24.14 -14.31
N SER A 467 17.80 -24.29 -13.97
CA SER A 467 16.93 -25.30 -14.56
C SER A 467 15.45 -24.90 -14.49
N SER A 468 14.65 -25.29 -15.48
CA SER A 468 13.21 -24.98 -15.52
C SER A 468 12.41 -25.65 -14.39
N TRP A 469 12.85 -26.80 -13.87
CA TRP A 469 12.15 -27.46 -12.77
C TRP A 469 12.26 -26.67 -11.45
N GLU A 470 13.26 -25.79 -11.33
CA GLU A 470 13.48 -24.91 -10.19
C GLU A 470 12.28 -23.97 -9.94
N LEU A 471 11.50 -23.66 -10.97
CA LEU A 471 10.24 -22.92 -10.83
C LEU A 471 9.28 -23.58 -9.84
N GLY A 472 9.32 -24.92 -9.70
CA GLY A 472 8.56 -25.64 -8.67
C GLY A 472 9.02 -25.30 -7.24
N LEU A 473 10.32 -25.08 -7.03
CA LEU A 473 10.87 -24.67 -5.74
C LEU A 473 10.50 -23.22 -5.41
N TYR A 474 10.51 -22.33 -6.41
CA TYR A 474 10.03 -20.96 -6.25
C TYR A 474 8.52 -20.90 -5.96
N LEU A 475 7.71 -21.76 -6.58
CA LEU A 475 6.30 -21.90 -6.24
C LEU A 475 6.14 -22.30 -4.76
N LEU A 476 6.90 -23.29 -4.30
CA LEU A 476 6.88 -23.71 -2.90
C LEU A 476 7.30 -22.59 -1.95
N LEU A 477 8.34 -21.81 -2.31
CA LEU A 477 8.75 -20.64 -1.54
C LEU A 477 7.61 -19.60 -1.44
N GLY A 478 6.87 -19.39 -2.54
CA GLY A 478 5.67 -18.55 -2.55
C GLY A 478 4.59 -19.06 -1.59
N LEU A 479 4.34 -20.37 -1.56
CA LEU A 479 3.40 -20.97 -0.59
C LEU A 479 3.85 -20.74 0.86
N ILE A 480 5.14 -20.96 1.14
CA ILE A 480 5.71 -20.74 2.48
C ILE A 480 5.52 -19.28 2.89
N ALA A 481 5.91 -18.31 2.04
CA ALA A 481 5.73 -16.89 2.29
C ALA A 481 4.25 -16.49 2.50
N GLY A 482 3.34 -17.06 1.71
CA GLY A 482 1.91 -16.84 1.84
C GLY A 482 1.31 -17.37 3.15
N HIS A 483 1.90 -18.43 3.73
CA HIS A 483 1.51 -18.96 5.04
C HIS A 483 2.15 -18.20 6.21
N THR A 484 3.38 -17.73 6.06
CA THR A 484 4.11 -17.02 7.12
C THR A 484 3.70 -15.55 7.26
N ALA A 485 3.32 -14.88 6.17
CA ALA A 485 2.89 -13.49 6.20
C ALA A 485 1.70 -13.20 7.13
N PRO A 486 0.58 -13.98 7.11
CA PRO A 486 -0.51 -13.78 8.06
C PRO A 486 -0.11 -14.01 9.52
N VAL A 487 0.82 -14.93 9.78
CA VAL A 487 1.37 -15.17 11.13
C VAL A 487 2.17 -13.97 11.60
N PHE A 488 3.01 -13.41 10.72
CA PHE A 488 3.77 -12.19 10.99
C PHE A 488 2.85 -11.01 11.29
N LEU A 489 1.84 -10.75 10.45
CA LEU A 489 0.88 -9.66 10.67
C LEU A 489 0.12 -9.80 11.99
N ARG A 490 -0.39 -11.00 12.30
CA ARG A 490 -1.05 -11.27 13.60
C ARG A 490 -0.13 -11.06 14.79
N LEU A 491 1.17 -11.36 14.64
CA LEU A 491 2.13 -11.12 15.71
C LEU A 491 2.33 -9.62 15.95
N LEU A 492 2.41 -8.82 14.89
CA LEU A 492 2.48 -7.36 15.00
C LEU A 492 1.22 -6.81 15.69
N GLU A 493 0.03 -7.20 15.24
CA GLU A 493 -1.25 -6.81 15.84
C GLU A 493 -1.33 -7.21 17.33
N ARG A 494 -1.01 -8.47 17.65
CA ARG A 494 -1.00 -8.96 19.03
C ARG A 494 -0.01 -8.22 19.91
N SER A 495 1.15 -7.83 19.37
CA SER A 495 2.12 -7.04 20.13
C SER A 495 1.51 -5.68 20.50
N THR A 496 0.87 -5.00 19.55
CA THR A 496 0.13 -3.76 19.80
C THR A 496 -0.95 -3.95 20.86
N ASP A 497 -1.76 -5.00 20.80
CA ASP A 497 -2.78 -5.31 21.80
C ASP A 497 -2.20 -5.56 23.19
N LEU A 498 -1.06 -6.24 23.29
CA LEU A 498 -0.40 -6.51 24.57
C LEU A 498 0.15 -5.22 25.19
N PHE A 499 0.82 -4.38 24.40
CA PHE A 499 1.35 -3.11 24.90
C PHE A 499 0.26 -2.10 25.25
N THR A 500 -0.86 -2.08 24.51
CA THR A 500 -2.00 -1.18 24.83
C THR A 500 -2.74 -1.58 26.10
N ARG A 501 -2.69 -2.85 26.52
CA ARG A 501 -3.23 -3.32 27.81
C ARG A 501 -2.38 -2.96 29.01
N LEU A 502 -1.11 -2.55 28.81
CA LEU A 502 -0.26 -2.12 29.91
C LEU A 502 -0.75 -0.76 30.44
N PRO A 503 -0.90 -0.58 31.76
CA PRO A 503 -1.31 0.68 32.38
C PRO A 503 -0.15 1.69 32.43
N LEU A 504 0.59 1.83 31.33
CA LEU A 504 1.73 2.73 31.19
C LEU A 504 1.39 3.85 30.20
N PRO A 505 1.83 5.10 30.47
CA PRO A 505 1.73 6.18 29.50
C PRO A 505 2.51 5.83 28.22
N LEU A 506 2.25 6.55 27.13
CA LEU A 506 2.92 6.30 25.84
C LEU A 506 4.45 6.32 25.96
N ALA A 507 5.01 7.29 26.69
CA ALA A 507 6.44 7.32 26.97
C ALA A 507 6.95 6.07 27.71
N GLY A 508 6.21 5.58 28.69
CA GLY A 508 6.55 4.34 29.41
C GLY A 508 6.52 3.11 28.51
N ARG A 509 5.54 3.01 27.60
CA ARG A 509 5.45 1.89 26.65
C ARG A 509 6.60 1.88 25.65
N LEU A 510 6.93 3.02 25.03
CA LEU A 510 8.08 3.11 24.12
C LEU A 510 9.41 2.87 24.84
N THR A 511 9.54 3.34 26.09
CA THR A 511 10.73 3.05 26.91
C THR A 511 10.89 1.55 27.16
N LEU A 512 9.79 0.86 27.51
CA LEU A 512 9.80 -0.59 27.70
C LEU A 512 10.11 -1.34 26.39
N GLY A 513 9.54 -0.91 25.27
CA GLY A 513 9.86 -1.45 23.96
C GLY A 513 11.34 -1.30 23.62
N GLY A 514 11.89 -0.10 23.84
CA GLY A 514 13.31 0.19 23.71
C GLY A 514 14.17 -0.70 24.61
N LEU A 515 13.80 -0.85 25.88
CA LEU A 515 14.51 -1.73 26.82
C LEU A 515 14.57 -3.18 26.33
N ILE A 516 13.45 -3.72 25.84
CA ILE A 516 13.40 -5.09 25.32
C ILE A 516 14.27 -5.23 24.06
N VAL A 517 14.22 -4.27 23.14
CA VAL A 517 15.10 -4.25 21.96
C VAL A 517 16.57 -4.17 22.36
N GLY A 518 16.88 -3.32 23.34
CA GLY A 518 18.21 -3.19 23.93
C GLY A 518 18.71 -4.50 24.52
N LEU A 519 17.91 -5.19 25.32
CA LEU A 519 18.23 -6.50 25.90
C LEU A 519 18.51 -7.56 24.83
N VAL A 520 17.69 -7.62 23.77
CA VAL A 520 17.93 -8.55 22.66
C VAL A 520 19.23 -8.20 21.93
N SER A 521 19.52 -6.91 21.75
CA SER A 521 20.71 -6.45 21.04
C SER A 521 22.03 -6.66 21.77
N VAL A 522 22.00 -6.85 23.10
CA VAL A 522 23.17 -7.30 23.87
C VAL A 522 23.62 -8.68 23.37
N TYR A 523 22.67 -9.55 23.05
CA TYR A 523 22.93 -10.88 22.50
C TYR A 523 23.17 -10.84 20.98
N GLU A 524 22.27 -10.22 20.22
CA GLU A 524 22.33 -10.17 18.75
C GLU A 524 22.20 -8.72 18.23
N PRO A 525 23.31 -8.03 17.92
CA PRO A 525 23.29 -6.63 17.46
C PRO A 525 22.64 -6.44 16.09
N GLN A 526 22.58 -7.49 15.27
CA GLN A 526 22.03 -7.43 13.90
C GLN A 526 20.53 -7.13 13.85
N VAL A 527 19.83 -7.19 14.99
CA VAL A 527 18.42 -6.81 15.09
C VAL A 527 18.20 -5.30 14.97
N TRP A 528 19.23 -4.46 15.10
CA TRP A 528 19.08 -3.01 15.05
C TRP A 528 18.66 -2.48 13.67
N GLY A 529 17.91 -1.38 13.69
CA GLY A 529 17.53 -0.62 12.52
C GLY A 529 16.64 -1.38 11.53
N LYS A 530 16.67 -0.95 10.26
CA LYS A 530 15.81 -1.52 9.20
C LYS A 530 16.27 -2.88 8.67
N GLY A 531 17.47 -3.33 9.05
CA GLY A 531 18.02 -4.64 8.67
C GLY A 531 18.64 -4.74 7.27
N TYR A 532 18.80 -3.61 6.59
CA TYR A 532 19.37 -3.54 5.24
C TYR A 532 20.75 -4.21 5.12
N THR A 533 21.69 -3.88 6.01
CA THR A 533 23.06 -4.43 5.95
C THR A 533 23.12 -5.93 6.16
N VAL A 534 22.21 -6.49 6.96
CA VAL A 534 22.13 -7.93 7.17
C VAL A 534 21.62 -8.62 5.92
N VAL A 535 20.54 -8.11 5.31
CA VAL A 535 20.03 -8.64 4.03
C VAL A 535 21.11 -8.60 2.98
N ASP A 536 21.79 -7.46 2.81
CA ASP A 536 22.87 -7.32 1.83
C ASP A 536 23.99 -8.36 2.06
N SER A 537 24.42 -8.56 3.32
CA SER A 537 25.43 -9.58 3.64
C SER A 537 25.00 -11.03 3.41
N VAL A 538 23.69 -11.33 3.52
CA VAL A 538 23.11 -12.66 3.22
C VAL A 538 22.98 -12.88 1.71
N LEU A 539 22.80 -11.81 0.94
CA LEU A 539 22.73 -11.88 -0.51
C LEU A 539 24.10 -12.07 -1.16
N LEU A 540 25.15 -11.50 -0.57
CA LEU A 540 26.51 -11.57 -1.08
C LEU A 540 27.26 -12.84 -0.65
N ALA A 541 27.01 -13.35 0.56
CA ALA A 541 27.70 -14.52 1.10
C ALA A 541 26.73 -15.51 1.74
N PRO A 542 26.96 -16.83 1.64
CA PRO A 542 26.15 -17.82 2.32
C PRO A 542 26.40 -17.77 3.82
N TRP A 543 25.32 -17.68 4.60
CA TRP A 543 25.34 -17.72 6.06
C TRP A 543 25.03 -19.13 6.57
N ALA A 544 25.48 -19.44 7.79
CA ALA A 544 25.06 -20.65 8.48
C ALA A 544 23.55 -20.60 8.76
N TRP A 545 22.84 -21.71 8.54
CA TRP A 545 21.39 -21.77 8.72
C TRP A 545 20.96 -21.44 10.16
N GLN A 546 21.79 -21.75 11.17
CA GLN A 546 21.52 -21.40 12.57
C GLN A 546 21.53 -19.89 12.79
N ALA A 547 22.49 -19.18 12.19
CA ALA A 547 22.57 -17.73 12.28
C ALA A 547 21.35 -17.09 11.58
N LEU A 548 21.01 -17.57 10.38
CA LEU A 548 19.82 -17.10 9.66
C LEU A 548 18.54 -17.30 10.49
N ALA A 549 18.34 -18.49 11.06
CA ALA A 549 17.17 -18.79 11.89
C ALA A 549 17.12 -17.92 13.16
N THR A 550 18.25 -17.77 13.84
CA THR A 550 18.34 -16.97 15.08
C THR A 550 18.03 -15.50 14.82
N VAL A 551 18.70 -14.91 13.83
CA VAL A 551 18.51 -13.50 13.47
C VAL A 551 17.10 -13.26 12.94
N LEU A 552 16.53 -14.17 12.16
CA LEU A 552 15.14 -14.09 11.68
C LEU A 552 14.16 -14.01 12.85
N LEU A 553 14.24 -14.94 13.80
CA LEU A 553 13.34 -15.00 14.95
C LEU A 553 13.46 -13.77 15.84
N LEU A 554 14.69 -13.35 16.14
CA LEU A 554 14.95 -12.16 16.96
C LEU A 554 14.53 -10.87 16.23
N LYS A 555 14.68 -10.79 14.90
CA LYS A 555 14.22 -9.65 14.12
C LYS A 555 12.69 -9.54 14.16
N VAL A 556 11.99 -10.64 13.88
CA VAL A 556 10.52 -10.68 13.94
C VAL A 556 10.02 -10.24 15.32
N PHE A 557 10.64 -10.74 16.39
CA PHE A 557 10.31 -10.36 17.76
C PHE A 557 10.57 -8.88 18.04
N THR A 558 11.76 -8.36 17.73
CA THR A 558 12.12 -6.96 18.00
C THR A 558 11.32 -5.98 17.16
N THR A 559 10.97 -6.31 15.91
CA THR A 559 10.08 -5.49 15.08
C THR A 559 8.67 -5.46 15.66
N ALA A 560 8.13 -6.61 16.12
CA ALA A 560 6.84 -6.67 16.79
C ALA A 560 6.82 -5.81 18.05
N VAL A 561 7.84 -5.93 18.91
CA VAL A 561 7.99 -5.12 20.13
C VAL A 561 8.10 -3.62 19.81
N THR A 562 8.91 -3.24 18.82
CA THR A 562 9.12 -1.83 18.47
C THR A 562 7.81 -1.20 17.99
N LEU A 563 7.11 -1.84 17.05
CA LEU A 563 5.83 -1.34 16.54
C LEU A 563 4.73 -1.42 17.61
N GLY A 564 4.62 -2.54 18.31
CA GLY A 564 3.60 -2.77 19.34
C GLY A 564 3.71 -1.80 20.51
N SER A 565 4.92 -1.42 20.90
CA SER A 565 5.14 -0.41 21.94
C SER A 565 4.67 1.01 21.55
N GLY A 566 4.41 1.25 20.26
CA GLY A 566 4.00 2.55 19.71
C GLY A 566 5.12 3.30 18.98
N GLY A 567 6.25 2.64 18.68
CA GLY A 567 7.34 3.24 17.90
C GLY A 567 6.88 3.61 16.48
N ILE A 568 7.20 4.83 16.04
CA ILE A 568 6.79 5.32 14.71
C ILE A 568 7.86 4.96 13.68
N GLY A 569 7.48 4.16 12.69
CA GLY A 569 8.29 3.84 11.52
C GLY A 569 7.55 2.89 10.58
N GLY A 570 8.21 2.50 9.48
CA GLY A 570 7.65 1.60 8.49
C GLY A 570 8.02 0.13 8.76
N ALA A 571 7.05 -0.79 8.64
CA ALA A 571 7.33 -2.23 8.68
C ALA A 571 7.73 -2.81 7.30
N PHE A 572 7.82 -1.97 6.26
CA PHE A 572 8.09 -2.41 4.88
C PHE A 572 9.44 -3.12 4.74
N THR A 573 10.53 -2.50 5.20
CA THR A 573 11.86 -3.11 5.14
C THR A 573 12.00 -4.33 6.06
N PRO A 574 11.48 -4.33 7.30
CA PRO A 574 11.41 -5.56 8.11
C PRO A 574 10.67 -6.71 7.41
N THR A 575 9.62 -6.45 6.64
CA THR A 575 8.96 -7.48 5.83
C THR A 575 9.89 -8.06 4.75
N LEU A 576 10.61 -7.18 4.02
CA LEU A 576 11.63 -7.63 3.05
C LEU A 576 12.70 -8.48 3.73
N PHE A 577 13.17 -8.07 4.91
CA PHE A 577 14.14 -8.81 5.71
C PHE A 577 13.64 -10.22 6.06
N VAL A 578 12.42 -10.33 6.56
CA VAL A 578 11.80 -11.63 6.89
C VAL A 578 11.74 -12.52 5.65
N GLY A 579 11.33 -11.97 4.52
CA GLY A 579 11.33 -12.67 3.24
C GLY A 579 12.71 -13.12 2.78
N ALA A 580 13.72 -12.24 2.90
CA ALA A 580 15.11 -12.54 2.52
C ALA A 580 15.67 -13.71 3.33
N LEU A 581 15.59 -13.65 4.66
CA LEU A 581 16.15 -14.69 5.52
C LEU A 581 15.35 -16.00 5.42
N GLN A 582 14.02 -15.93 5.27
CA GLN A 582 13.21 -17.12 5.01
C GLN A 582 13.59 -17.76 3.67
N GLY A 583 13.78 -16.96 2.62
CA GLY A 583 14.23 -17.43 1.32
C GLY A 583 15.65 -18.01 1.37
N ALA A 584 16.57 -17.36 2.08
CA ALA A 584 17.94 -17.86 2.28
C ALA A 584 17.95 -19.20 3.05
N LEU A 585 17.14 -19.34 4.10
CA LEU A 585 16.98 -20.59 4.85
C LEU A 585 16.44 -21.70 3.95
N PHE A 586 15.39 -21.41 3.17
CA PHE A 586 14.84 -22.35 2.20
C PHE A 586 15.87 -22.74 1.14
N GLY A 587 16.58 -21.78 0.56
CA GLY A 587 17.63 -22.03 -0.43
C GLY A 587 18.80 -22.84 0.13
N THR A 588 19.18 -22.61 1.39
CA THR A 588 20.22 -23.39 2.08
C THR A 588 19.77 -24.83 2.28
N LEU A 589 18.51 -25.04 2.67
CA LEU A 589 17.92 -26.37 2.77
C LEU A 589 17.87 -27.07 1.39
N VAL A 590 17.42 -26.36 0.35
CA VAL A 590 17.41 -26.87 -1.02
C VAL A 590 18.81 -27.29 -1.45
N GLN A 591 19.82 -26.44 -1.23
CA GLN A 591 21.19 -26.73 -1.64
C GLN A 591 21.82 -27.90 -0.89
N THR A 592 21.43 -28.13 0.37
CA THR A 592 21.89 -29.29 1.15
C THR A 592 21.24 -30.61 0.70
N VAL A 593 19.97 -30.58 0.26
CA VAL A 593 19.24 -31.78 -0.21
C VAL A 593 19.47 -32.04 -1.70
N LEU A 594 19.54 -30.98 -2.51
CA LEU A 594 19.65 -30.99 -3.98
C LEU A 594 20.81 -30.07 -4.42
N PRO A 595 22.07 -30.52 -4.27
CA PRO A 595 23.25 -29.69 -4.52
C PRO A 595 23.51 -29.38 -6.00
N VAL A 596 22.86 -30.10 -6.93
CA VAL A 596 23.05 -29.93 -8.37
C VAL A 596 21.74 -29.47 -9.03
N GLY A 597 21.85 -28.49 -9.92
CA GLY A 597 20.71 -28.01 -10.73
C GLY A 597 19.81 -27.00 -10.03
N THR A 598 20.26 -26.39 -8.93
CA THR A 598 19.55 -25.36 -8.16
C THR A 598 20.39 -24.08 -8.08
N ALA A 599 19.72 -22.93 -8.03
CA ALA A 599 20.34 -21.62 -7.85
C ALA A 599 20.94 -21.48 -6.44
N PRO A 600 21.88 -20.53 -6.24
CA PRO A 600 22.42 -20.26 -4.92
C PRO A 600 21.32 -19.77 -3.93
N PRO A 601 21.52 -19.92 -2.61
CA PRO A 601 20.57 -19.47 -1.59
C PRO A 601 20.18 -17.98 -1.69
N SER A 602 21.08 -17.13 -2.19
CA SER A 602 20.82 -15.71 -2.43
C SER A 602 19.70 -15.48 -3.44
N ALA A 603 19.55 -16.33 -4.46
CA ALA A 603 18.45 -16.23 -5.42
C ALA A 603 17.09 -16.48 -4.74
N TYR A 604 17.01 -17.49 -3.88
CA TYR A 604 15.80 -17.76 -3.09
C TYR A 604 15.52 -16.63 -2.09
N ALA A 605 16.56 -16.00 -1.52
CA ALA A 605 16.42 -14.84 -0.65
C ALA A 605 15.74 -13.67 -1.38
N VAL A 606 16.20 -13.30 -2.57
CA VAL A 606 15.61 -12.20 -3.36
C VAL A 606 14.15 -12.48 -3.73
N VAL A 607 13.84 -13.71 -4.19
CA VAL A 607 12.46 -14.10 -4.49
C VAL A 607 11.59 -14.09 -3.21
N GLY A 608 12.15 -14.55 -2.09
CA GLY A 608 11.51 -14.55 -0.78
C GLY A 608 11.15 -13.15 -0.28
N MET A 609 12.01 -12.14 -0.54
CA MET A 609 11.72 -10.73 -0.24
C MET A 609 10.43 -10.27 -0.90
N GLY A 610 10.30 -10.49 -2.22
CA GLY A 610 9.12 -10.09 -2.98
C GLY A 610 7.88 -10.87 -2.56
N ALA A 611 8.00 -12.19 -2.36
CA ALA A 611 6.90 -13.06 -1.97
C ALA A 611 6.30 -12.66 -0.61
N MET A 612 7.15 -12.41 0.40
CA MET A 612 6.72 -11.94 1.72
C MET A 612 6.08 -10.54 1.63
N LEU A 613 6.70 -9.63 0.86
CA LEU A 613 6.16 -8.29 0.67
C LEU A 613 4.75 -8.33 0.06
N ALA A 614 4.55 -9.09 -1.01
CA ALA A 614 3.26 -9.22 -1.69
C ALA A 614 2.19 -9.84 -0.78
N ALA A 615 2.55 -10.86 0.00
CA ALA A 615 1.64 -11.53 0.91
C ALA A 615 1.20 -10.63 2.08
N THR A 616 2.09 -9.78 2.62
CA THR A 616 1.73 -8.86 3.71
C THR A 616 0.99 -7.60 3.25
N THR A 617 1.38 -7.03 2.10
CA THR A 617 0.84 -5.76 1.58
C THR A 617 -0.39 -5.97 0.71
N GLN A 618 -0.60 -7.18 0.21
CA GLN A 618 -1.61 -7.51 -0.78
C GLN A 618 -1.47 -6.69 -2.09
N ALA A 619 -0.22 -6.33 -2.43
CA ALA A 619 0.13 -5.56 -3.62
C ALA A 619 1.24 -6.27 -4.44
N PRO A 620 0.86 -7.28 -5.25
CA PRO A 620 1.82 -8.08 -6.00
C PRO A 620 2.58 -7.30 -7.07
N LEU A 621 1.95 -6.35 -7.79
CA LEU A 621 2.63 -5.61 -8.87
C LEU A 621 3.72 -4.70 -8.31
N MET A 622 3.39 -3.96 -7.24
CA MET A 622 4.34 -3.17 -6.48
C MET A 622 5.51 -4.03 -6.00
N SER A 623 5.23 -5.22 -5.44
CA SER A 623 6.27 -6.09 -4.89
C SER A 623 7.24 -6.61 -5.96
N ILE A 624 6.73 -6.98 -7.14
CA ILE A 624 7.57 -7.43 -8.27
C ILE A 624 8.51 -6.29 -8.70
N LEU A 625 7.95 -5.10 -8.95
CA LEU A 625 8.72 -3.95 -9.41
C LEU A 625 9.73 -3.48 -8.36
N MET A 626 9.35 -3.52 -7.08
CA MET A 626 10.22 -3.14 -5.98
C MET A 626 11.48 -4.00 -5.96
N ILE A 627 11.34 -5.33 -6.07
CA ILE A 627 12.51 -6.21 -6.09
C ILE A 627 13.37 -5.96 -7.32
N ILE A 628 12.78 -5.83 -8.51
CA ILE A 628 13.52 -5.56 -9.75
C ILE A 628 14.32 -4.26 -9.66
N GLU A 629 13.72 -3.16 -9.19
CA GLU A 629 14.43 -1.87 -9.07
C GLU A 629 15.47 -1.87 -7.95
N MET A 630 15.18 -2.54 -6.84
CA MET A 630 16.13 -2.60 -5.72
C MET A 630 17.35 -3.47 -6.03
N THR A 631 17.23 -4.53 -6.84
CA THR A 631 18.35 -5.41 -7.21
C THR A 631 18.95 -5.10 -8.58
N MET A 632 18.23 -4.39 -9.45
CA MET A 632 18.60 -4.09 -10.84
C MET A 632 18.87 -5.33 -11.72
N ASP A 633 18.37 -6.50 -11.31
CA ASP A 633 18.47 -7.74 -12.08
C ASP A 633 17.09 -8.16 -12.60
N TYR A 634 16.90 -8.09 -13.91
CA TYR A 634 15.66 -8.48 -14.56
C TYR A 634 15.54 -10.00 -14.77
N GLN A 635 16.65 -10.76 -14.72
CA GLN A 635 16.64 -12.19 -14.99
C GLN A 635 15.84 -12.97 -13.93
N ILE A 636 15.71 -12.43 -12.72
CA ILE A 636 14.93 -13.01 -11.62
C ILE A 636 13.41 -12.84 -11.77
N VAL A 637 12.95 -12.09 -12.78
CA VAL A 637 11.53 -11.72 -12.91
C VAL A 637 10.58 -12.91 -12.99
N LEU A 638 10.95 -13.97 -13.72
CA LEU A 638 10.08 -15.14 -13.91
C LEU A 638 9.80 -15.89 -12.60
N PRO A 639 10.81 -16.35 -11.83
CA PRO A 639 10.56 -16.99 -10.54
C PRO A 639 9.93 -16.02 -9.54
N LEU A 640 10.33 -14.75 -9.54
CA LEU A 640 9.76 -13.72 -8.68
C LEU A 640 8.25 -13.56 -8.89
N MET A 641 7.80 -13.36 -10.13
CA MET A 641 6.38 -13.21 -10.46
C MET A 641 5.56 -14.42 -10.01
N LEU A 642 6.06 -15.63 -10.26
CA LEU A 642 5.40 -16.85 -9.85
C LEU A 642 5.25 -16.92 -8.32
N SER A 643 6.34 -16.75 -7.56
CA SER A 643 6.30 -16.82 -6.11
C SER A 643 5.44 -15.72 -5.49
N VAL A 644 5.52 -14.50 -6.01
CA VAL A 644 4.74 -13.33 -5.54
C VAL A 644 3.25 -13.59 -5.67
N VAL A 645 2.79 -14.02 -6.84
CA VAL A 645 1.36 -14.28 -7.09
C VAL A 645 0.86 -15.42 -6.20
N ILE A 646 1.63 -16.49 -6.08
CA ILE A 646 1.28 -17.63 -5.22
C ILE A 646 1.21 -17.20 -3.75
N ALA A 647 2.16 -16.41 -3.26
CA ALA A 647 2.18 -15.90 -1.90
C ALA A 647 0.98 -15.00 -1.61
N HIS A 648 0.64 -14.10 -2.54
CA HIS A 648 -0.53 -13.22 -2.46
C HIS A 648 -1.84 -14.03 -2.30
N TYR A 649 -2.12 -14.96 -3.23
CA TYR A 649 -3.36 -15.75 -3.18
C TYR A 649 -3.40 -16.73 -2.01
N THR A 650 -2.26 -17.23 -1.55
CA THR A 650 -2.18 -18.10 -0.38
C THR A 650 -2.52 -17.33 0.90
N ALA A 651 -2.00 -16.11 1.05
CA ALA A 651 -2.32 -15.24 2.18
C ALA A 651 -3.82 -14.85 2.22
N LEU A 652 -4.46 -14.65 1.07
CA LEU A 652 -5.91 -14.35 0.98
C LEU A 652 -6.81 -15.45 1.58
N ARG A 653 -6.34 -16.69 1.70
CA ARG A 653 -7.11 -17.77 2.33
C ARG A 653 -7.31 -17.56 3.84
N TYR A 654 -6.50 -16.71 4.47
CA TYR A 654 -6.57 -16.44 5.90
C TYR A 654 -7.59 -15.35 6.19
N THR A 655 -8.83 -15.75 6.46
CA THR A 655 -9.89 -14.81 6.86
C THR A 655 -9.56 -14.16 8.22
N GLY A 656 -9.84 -12.86 8.34
CA GLY A 656 -9.67 -12.12 9.59
C GLY A 656 -8.28 -11.53 9.84
N VAL A 657 -7.34 -11.66 8.88
CA VAL A 657 -6.06 -10.92 8.92
C VAL A 657 -6.15 -9.71 8.01
N ARG A 658 -5.81 -8.54 8.55
CA ARG A 658 -5.84 -7.30 7.77
C ARG A 658 -4.50 -7.13 7.05
N PRO A 659 -4.50 -6.71 5.78
CA PRO A 659 -3.27 -6.29 5.10
C PRO A 659 -2.54 -5.21 5.89
N MET A 660 -1.22 -5.15 5.76
CA MET A 660 -0.35 -4.28 6.55
C MET A 660 -0.81 -2.80 6.61
N TYR A 661 -1.37 -2.28 5.52
CA TYR A 661 -1.80 -0.87 5.39
C TYR A 661 -3.30 -0.66 5.53
N ALA A 662 -4.08 -1.71 5.80
CA ALA A 662 -5.54 -1.63 5.76
C ALA A 662 -6.11 -0.65 6.81
N GLU A 663 -5.50 -0.57 8.00
CA GLU A 663 -5.98 0.34 9.05
C GLU A 663 -5.77 1.81 8.69
N SER A 664 -4.67 2.13 8.00
CA SER A 664 -4.38 3.48 7.50
C SER A 664 -5.33 3.92 6.37
N LEU A 665 -6.02 2.98 5.72
CA LEU A 665 -6.96 3.27 4.64
C LEU A 665 -8.41 3.40 5.12
N LEU A 666 -8.72 2.96 6.35
CA LEU A 666 -10.05 3.06 6.92
C LEU A 666 -10.25 4.44 7.57
N PRO A 667 -11.42 5.08 7.41
CA PRO A 667 -11.75 6.28 8.17
C PRO A 667 -11.74 5.95 9.66
N GLN A 668 -10.79 6.52 10.40
CA GLN A 668 -10.72 6.31 11.84
C GLN A 668 -11.90 7.06 12.49
N PRO A 669 -12.79 6.39 13.25
CA PRO A 669 -13.80 7.12 14.00
C PRO A 669 -13.07 8.02 15.02
N VAL A 670 -13.50 9.27 15.12
CA VAL A 670 -12.94 10.32 16.02
C VAL A 670 -12.74 9.82 17.47
N ALA A 671 -13.44 8.75 17.87
CA ALA A 671 -13.34 8.09 19.16
C ALA A 671 -12.08 7.22 19.37
N VAL A 672 -11.37 6.72 18.35
CA VAL A 672 -10.19 5.85 18.57
C VAL A 672 -8.97 6.63 19.08
N LEU A 673 -8.98 7.96 18.94
CA LEU A 673 -8.01 8.84 19.61
C LEU A 673 -8.20 8.92 21.13
N THR A 674 -9.29 8.37 21.68
CA THR A 674 -9.55 8.32 23.13
C THR A 674 -9.06 7.02 23.80
N SER A 675 -8.97 5.90 23.09
CA SER A 675 -8.62 4.61 23.70
C SER A 675 -7.13 4.42 24.00
N VAL A 676 -6.25 5.28 23.45
CA VAL A 676 -4.83 5.32 23.84
C VAL A 676 -4.61 6.19 25.10
N SER A 677 -5.68 6.74 25.69
CA SER A 677 -5.62 7.78 26.74
C SER A 677 -6.66 7.66 27.87
N ALA A 678 -7.46 6.60 27.96
CA ALA A 678 -8.44 6.48 29.05
C ALA A 678 -7.81 5.84 30.30
N GLY A 679 -6.90 6.58 30.94
CA GLY A 679 -6.36 6.30 32.28
C GLY A 679 -6.93 7.25 33.34
N ALA A 680 -8.13 7.79 33.15
CA ALA A 680 -8.82 8.59 34.17
C ALA A 680 -10.17 7.91 34.50
N PRO A 681 -10.45 7.60 35.77
CA PRO A 681 -11.73 7.00 36.16
C PRO A 681 -12.87 8.01 35.94
N PRO A 682 -14.07 7.55 35.57
CA PRO A 682 -15.24 8.41 35.44
C PRO A 682 -15.65 8.96 36.81
N GLN A 683 -15.83 10.27 36.91
CA GLN A 683 -16.77 10.89 37.85
C GLN A 683 -18.07 11.17 37.12
#